data_AF-H2RKQ3-F1
#
_entry.id   AF-H2RKQ3-F1
#
_cell.length_a   1.000
_cell.length_b   1.000
_cell.length_c   1.000
_cell.angle_alpha   90.00
_cell.angle_beta   90.00
_cell.angle_gamma   90.00
#
_symmetry.space_group_name_H-M   'P 1'
#
loop_
_entity.id
_entity.type
_entity.pdbx_description
1 polymer ?
#
loop_
_entity_poly.entity_id
_entity_poly.type
_entity_poly.pdbx_seq_one_letter_code
_entity_poly.pdbx_strand_id
1 'polypeptide(L)'
;MPDAQTSFGVVRAANCCRYSSRPQKRINRYFFLLCATTPGSAMTVAVRFQRHLRRLLLLLASCCLLSLFLSAYFLFTNSSPAMQIGQSPEPACSQSLSMTPYHKLPYPYPPNPPQIHVHTDPVVLVLVESQYSQLGQDIVAILESLHYRFHMEIASGKGDLPPLTEKGHGRYSLIIYENLLKYTNVDMWNRQLLHQYCTEYTVGVIGFYRSTENSPPLLKLRGLPVVLRTNQLLLDCCVVSSSPLLHLTKPGTDRGNLPGEDWTTFSSNHSSYQAVLQARSKDGAGASSGDSPESGFNSGLQATVVQDMGLYDGVRRVLFGKGLGYWLHKLILVDAISYLTDRKLMLGLERHILVDIDDIFVGKEGTRMTAKDVKALLETQKQLRSQISNFTFNLGFSGKFHHTGTAQEDEGDDLLLKYVDEFWWFPHMWSHMQPHLFHNESSLLEQMALNKEFALEHKIPVDMGYAVAPHHSGVYPVHQQLYKAWRRVWNIQVTSTEEYPHLKPARYRKGLIHNGIMVLPRQTCGLFTHTIYYKEYPGGPKELDKSIRGGELFLTVLLNPISIFMTHLSNYGNDRLGLYTFVHLASFLHSWTNLELHTLPPLQLAHKYFQLFPEQRNPLWQNPCDDKRHKDIWSKEKTCDRLPKFMVVGPQKTGTTALYLFLLMHPSISSNFPSPKTYEEVQFFNTNNYQKGIDWYMDFFPVPSNMTMDFLFEKSANYFPSEEAPQRAAALLPKAKIITLLINPSDRAYSWYQHQRAHEDHAALQFTFFDVISAKPGAPGSLRSLQSRCLIPGLYSTHLERWLTYYHANQVLIIDGHQLRTDPATVMDEVQKFLGVTPHLNYSQALTFDPQKGFWCQLLEGGRTKCLGKSKGRKYPPMEPQAHAYLSKYYREHNVELSKLLHRLGLPLPSWLREELQKVR
;
A
#
# COMPACT_ATOMS: atom_id res chain seq x y z
N MET A 1 39.82 -35.82 11.45
CA MET A 1 39.26 -36.98 10.74
C MET A 1 38.62 -37.92 11.76
N PRO A 2 37.48 -38.57 11.50
CA PRO A 2 36.54 -38.39 10.38
C PRO A 2 35.06 -38.17 10.80
N ASP A 3 34.28 -37.76 9.79
CA ASP A 3 32.86 -38.03 9.50
C ASP A 3 31.73 -37.75 10.51
N ALA A 4 30.88 -36.78 10.16
CA ALA A 4 29.45 -36.84 10.44
C ALA A 4 28.64 -36.08 9.36
N GLN A 5 27.87 -36.84 8.59
CA GLN A 5 26.86 -36.41 7.63
C GLN A 5 25.85 -35.45 8.28
N THR A 6 25.52 -34.34 7.62
CA THR A 6 24.34 -33.53 7.94
C THR A 6 23.47 -33.36 6.71
N SER A 7 22.22 -33.77 6.89
CA SER A 7 21.13 -33.82 5.93
C SER A 7 20.58 -32.43 5.62
N PHE A 8 20.33 -32.18 4.33
CA PHE A 8 19.64 -30.99 3.84
C PHE A 8 18.14 -31.04 4.21
N GLY A 9 17.73 -30.21 5.17
CA GLY A 9 16.33 -29.95 5.48
C GLY A 9 15.74 -28.88 4.57
N VAL A 10 14.96 -29.30 3.57
CA VAL A 10 14.12 -28.41 2.75
C VAL A 10 12.86 -28.06 3.54
N VAL A 11 12.78 -26.83 4.05
CA VAL A 11 11.56 -26.29 4.67
C VAL A 11 10.58 -25.89 3.57
N ARG A 12 9.48 -26.64 3.46
CA ARG A 12 8.30 -26.31 2.65
C ARG A 12 7.64 -25.04 3.21
N ALA A 13 7.64 -23.95 2.43
CA ALA A 13 6.74 -22.82 2.63
C ALA A 13 5.77 -22.77 1.45
N ALA A 14 4.57 -23.33 1.64
CA ALA A 14 3.44 -23.14 0.74
C ALA A 14 2.13 -23.10 1.55
N ASN A 15 1.25 -22.18 1.13
CA ASN A 15 -0.15 -21.98 1.52
C ASN A 15 -0.45 -21.02 2.69
N CYS A 16 -0.88 -19.80 2.33
CA CYS A 16 -1.86 -19.02 3.08
C CYS A 16 -2.73 -18.20 2.10
N CYS A 17 -3.88 -18.74 1.73
CA CYS A 17 -5.05 -18.00 1.26
C CYS A 17 -6.30 -18.82 1.63
N ARG A 18 -7.00 -18.43 2.69
CA ARG A 18 -8.46 -18.47 2.92
C ARG A 18 -8.76 -18.34 4.42
N TYR A 19 -9.32 -17.19 4.80
CA TYR A 19 -10.09 -17.04 6.03
C TYR A 19 -11.58 -17.14 5.67
N SER A 20 -12.29 -18.05 6.34
CA SER A 20 -13.74 -18.05 6.54
C SER A 20 -14.03 -18.74 7.88
N SER A 21 -15.02 -18.23 8.59
CA SER A 21 -15.21 -18.24 10.04
C SER A 21 -16.13 -19.35 10.59
N ARG A 22 -15.64 -20.04 11.66
CA ARG A 22 -16.34 -20.64 12.84
C ARG A 22 -17.41 -21.77 12.66
N PRO A 23 -17.78 -22.55 13.72
CA PRO A 23 -17.00 -23.12 14.84
C PRO A 23 -17.31 -24.61 15.21
N GLN A 24 -16.38 -25.20 16.00
CA GLN A 24 -16.43 -26.34 16.94
C GLN A 24 -17.69 -27.25 17.11
N LYS A 25 -17.47 -28.59 17.13
CA LYS A 25 -17.97 -29.55 18.17
C LYS A 25 -17.40 -31.00 18.02
N ARG A 26 -16.61 -31.43 19.02
CA ARG A 26 -16.67 -32.69 19.83
C ARG A 26 -16.90 -34.08 19.16
N ILE A 27 -15.97 -35.05 19.35
CA ILE A 27 -16.11 -36.33 20.14
C ILE A 27 -15.11 -37.48 19.76
N ASN A 28 -14.38 -37.91 20.80
CA ASN A 28 -13.81 -39.22 21.25
C ASN A 28 -13.45 -40.44 20.37
N ARG A 29 -12.24 -40.95 20.68
CA ARG A 29 -11.79 -42.32 21.11
C ARG A 29 -12.35 -43.56 20.43
N TYR A 30 -11.47 -44.48 20.00
CA TYR A 30 -11.12 -45.72 20.72
C TYR A 30 -10.02 -46.50 19.95
N PHE A 31 -9.00 -46.95 20.67
CA PHE A 31 -7.96 -47.87 20.23
C PHE A 31 -7.88 -48.97 21.29
N PHE A 32 -7.73 -50.22 20.84
CA PHE A 32 -7.12 -51.40 21.47
C PHE A 32 -7.92 -52.70 21.39
N LEU A 33 -7.11 -53.71 21.03
CA LEU A 33 -7.13 -55.15 21.34
C LEU A 33 -7.55 -56.06 20.20
N LEU A 34 -6.59 -56.90 19.79
CA LEU A 34 -6.77 -58.35 19.77
C LEU A 34 -5.43 -59.04 19.51
N CYS A 35 -5.08 -59.98 20.40
CA CYS A 35 -4.09 -61.00 20.19
C CYS A 35 -4.69 -62.36 20.59
N ALA A 36 -4.29 -63.40 19.86
CA ALA A 36 -4.49 -64.84 20.07
C ALA A 36 -5.82 -65.48 19.63
N THR A 37 -5.76 -66.34 18.59
CA THR A 37 -6.10 -67.77 18.69
C THR A 37 -5.63 -68.58 17.46
N THR A 38 -5.20 -69.80 17.77
CA THR A 38 -4.57 -70.97 17.11
C THR A 38 -4.73 -71.32 15.61
N PRO A 39 -3.77 -72.09 15.02
CA PRO A 39 -3.66 -72.40 13.59
C PRO A 39 -4.24 -73.77 13.22
N GLY A 40 -5.19 -73.81 12.28
CA GLY A 40 -5.72 -75.08 11.75
C GLY A 40 -6.83 -74.91 10.72
N SER A 41 -7.50 -73.76 10.71
CA SER A 41 -8.60 -73.47 9.77
C SER A 41 -8.27 -72.35 8.76
N ALA A 42 -7.06 -71.80 8.81
CA ALA A 42 -6.65 -70.63 8.01
C ALA A 42 -6.30 -70.98 6.55
N MET A 43 -5.89 -72.22 6.26
CA MET A 43 -5.38 -72.58 4.92
C MET A 43 -6.48 -72.64 3.85
N THR A 44 -7.71 -73.04 4.21
CA THR A 44 -8.82 -73.19 3.24
C THR A 44 -9.52 -71.86 2.95
N VAL A 45 -9.53 -70.92 3.91
CA VAL A 45 -10.07 -69.57 3.73
C VAL A 45 -9.10 -68.68 2.95
N ALA A 46 -7.78 -68.79 3.22
CA ALA A 46 -6.75 -68.04 2.50
C ALA A 46 -6.77 -68.33 0.99
N VAL A 47 -6.93 -69.60 0.57
CA VAL A 47 -6.96 -69.98 -0.85
C VAL A 47 -8.22 -69.48 -1.57
N ARG A 48 -9.38 -69.46 -0.91
CA ARG A 48 -10.60 -68.86 -1.46
C ARG A 48 -10.49 -67.34 -1.56
N PHE A 49 -9.93 -66.68 -0.54
CA PHE A 49 -9.70 -65.23 -0.55
C PHE A 49 -8.72 -64.81 -1.64
N GLN A 50 -7.64 -65.58 -1.86
CA GLN A 50 -6.65 -65.31 -2.91
C GLN A 50 -7.25 -65.47 -4.32
N ARG A 51 -8.18 -66.40 -4.52
CA ARG A 51 -8.92 -66.55 -5.79
C ARG A 51 -9.89 -65.39 -6.04
N HIS A 52 -10.61 -64.93 -5.02
CA HIS A 52 -11.49 -63.76 -5.15
C HIS A 52 -10.70 -62.46 -5.36
N LEU A 53 -9.57 -62.29 -4.67
CA LEU A 53 -8.67 -61.16 -4.85
C LEU A 53 -8.05 -61.13 -6.25
N ARG A 54 -7.62 -62.28 -6.79
CA ARG A 54 -7.15 -62.37 -8.19
C ARG A 54 -8.24 -62.03 -9.20
N ARG A 55 -9.48 -62.49 -8.99
CA ARG A 55 -10.61 -62.12 -9.87
C ARG A 55 -10.92 -60.63 -9.80
N LEU A 56 -10.87 -60.03 -8.60
CA LEU A 56 -11.08 -58.60 -8.41
C LEU A 56 -9.96 -57.77 -9.08
N LEU A 57 -8.70 -58.20 -8.94
CA LEU A 57 -7.55 -57.55 -9.58
C LEU A 57 -7.62 -57.65 -11.11
N LEU A 58 -8.07 -58.78 -11.66
CA LEU A 58 -8.28 -58.95 -13.11
C LEU A 58 -9.43 -58.07 -13.62
N LEU A 59 -10.53 -57.96 -12.87
CA LEU A 59 -11.64 -57.06 -13.19
C LEU A 59 -11.20 -55.59 -13.15
N LEU A 60 -10.45 -55.17 -12.13
CA LEU A 60 -9.87 -53.83 -12.01
C LEU A 60 -8.91 -53.53 -13.16
N ALA A 61 -8.01 -54.47 -13.49
CA ALA A 61 -7.11 -54.32 -14.63
C ALA A 61 -7.86 -54.18 -15.96
N SER A 62 -8.92 -54.98 -16.16
CA SER A 62 -9.77 -54.88 -17.36
C SER A 62 -10.52 -53.55 -17.46
N CYS A 63 -11.02 -53.02 -16.34
CA CYS A 63 -11.69 -51.71 -16.29
C CYS A 63 -10.71 -50.57 -16.53
N CYS A 64 -9.48 -50.65 -16.00
CA CYS A 64 -8.43 -49.68 -16.26
C CYS A 64 -8.00 -49.68 -17.74
N LEU A 65 -7.85 -50.86 -18.34
CA LEU A 65 -7.53 -50.97 -19.77
C LEU A 65 -8.68 -50.42 -20.63
N LEU A 66 -9.93 -50.72 -20.32
CA LEU A 66 -11.09 -50.17 -21.03
C LEU A 66 -11.16 -48.64 -20.89
N SER A 67 -10.88 -48.10 -19.71
CA SER A 67 -10.81 -46.66 -19.46
C SER A 67 -9.68 -46.00 -20.25
N LEU A 68 -8.51 -46.64 -20.36
CA LEU A 68 -7.39 -46.14 -21.16
C LEU A 68 -7.73 -46.16 -22.65
N PHE A 69 -8.40 -47.22 -23.14
CA PHE A 69 -8.85 -47.29 -24.53
C PHE A 69 -9.92 -46.25 -24.86
N LEU A 70 -10.91 -46.03 -23.98
CA LEU A 70 -11.92 -44.99 -24.15
C LEU A 70 -11.31 -43.59 -24.11
N SER A 71 -10.37 -43.35 -23.19
CA SER A 71 -9.68 -42.06 -23.09
C SER A 71 -8.79 -41.81 -24.31
N ALA A 72 -8.08 -42.83 -24.80
CA ALA A 72 -7.31 -42.76 -26.04
C ALA A 72 -8.22 -42.51 -27.26
N TYR A 73 -9.37 -43.18 -27.34
CA TYR A 73 -10.36 -42.96 -28.40
C TYR A 73 -10.89 -41.51 -28.40
N PHE A 74 -11.23 -40.96 -27.24
CA PHE A 74 -11.66 -39.55 -27.12
C PHE A 74 -10.53 -38.56 -27.41
N LEU A 75 -9.28 -38.87 -27.06
CA LEU A 75 -8.12 -38.04 -27.39
C LEU A 75 -7.82 -38.05 -28.89
N PHE A 76 -7.92 -39.20 -29.56
CA PHE A 76 -7.68 -39.31 -31.00
C PHE A 76 -8.82 -38.75 -31.85
N THR A 77 -10.07 -38.78 -31.38
CA THR A 77 -11.22 -38.25 -32.12
C THR A 77 -11.43 -36.73 -31.94
N ASN A 78 -10.92 -36.12 -30.85
CA ASN A 78 -11.03 -34.67 -30.61
C ASN A 78 -9.78 -33.85 -30.93
N SER A 79 -8.76 -34.44 -31.56
CA SER A 79 -7.54 -33.73 -31.95
C SER A 79 -7.63 -33.13 -33.35
N SER A 80 -8.46 -32.08 -33.52
CA SER A 80 -8.28 -31.00 -34.51
C SER A 80 -9.31 -29.91 -34.27
N PRO A 81 -8.89 -28.74 -33.78
CA PRO A 81 -8.91 -27.61 -34.72
C PRO A 81 -7.62 -26.80 -34.64
N ALA A 82 -6.95 -26.67 -35.79
CA ALA A 82 -6.01 -25.59 -36.03
C ALA A 82 -6.77 -24.26 -35.92
N MET A 83 -6.44 -23.46 -34.91
CA MET A 83 -7.03 -22.14 -34.71
C MET A 83 -6.35 -21.18 -35.70
N GLN A 84 -6.97 -21.00 -36.87
CA GLN A 84 -6.55 -19.98 -37.81
C GLN A 84 -6.74 -18.58 -37.20
N ILE A 85 -5.66 -17.80 -37.23
CA ILE A 85 -5.69 -16.36 -36.99
C ILE A 85 -6.34 -15.75 -38.24
N GLY A 86 -7.66 -15.54 -38.18
CA GLY A 86 -8.40 -14.78 -39.19
C GLY A 86 -8.15 -13.29 -39.00
N GLN A 87 -7.67 -12.64 -40.05
CA GLN A 87 -7.67 -11.18 -40.19
C GLN A 87 -9.08 -10.62 -39.94
N SER A 88 -9.17 -9.54 -39.17
CA SER A 88 -10.42 -8.90 -38.77
C SER A 88 -11.13 -8.19 -39.93
N PRO A 89 -12.41 -8.45 -40.19
CA PRO A 89 -13.29 -7.47 -40.84
C PRO A 89 -13.61 -6.33 -39.86
N GLU A 90 -13.87 -5.13 -40.39
CA GLU A 90 -14.20 -3.87 -39.69
C GLU A 90 -15.10 -4.03 -38.44
N PRO A 91 -14.99 -3.12 -37.44
CA PRO A 91 -15.84 -3.18 -36.25
C PRO A 91 -17.32 -3.02 -36.63
N ALA A 92 -18.17 -3.92 -36.13
CA ALA A 92 -19.63 -3.88 -36.38
C ALA A 92 -20.34 -2.61 -35.88
N CYS A 93 -19.63 -1.73 -35.17
CA CYS A 93 -20.12 -0.46 -34.63
C CYS A 93 -19.60 0.78 -35.38
N SER A 94 -18.83 0.62 -36.47
CA SER A 94 -18.43 1.76 -37.32
C SER A 94 -19.46 2.04 -38.40
N GLN A 95 -20.17 3.17 -38.27
CA GLN A 95 -20.54 3.95 -39.44
C GLN A 95 -20.05 5.39 -39.27
N SER A 96 -19.53 5.90 -40.38
CA SER A 96 -19.26 7.30 -40.64
C SER A 96 -20.57 8.07 -40.57
N LEU A 97 -20.75 8.87 -39.52
CA LEU A 97 -21.56 10.08 -39.68
C LEU A 97 -20.84 10.93 -40.73
N SER A 98 -21.52 11.26 -41.83
CA SER A 98 -21.03 12.22 -42.81
C SER A 98 -20.49 13.42 -42.05
N MET A 99 -19.22 13.77 -42.28
CA MET A 99 -18.63 14.97 -41.73
C MET A 99 -19.47 16.18 -42.17
N THR A 100 -20.45 16.58 -41.36
CA THR A 100 -20.65 18.02 -41.14
C THR A 100 -19.34 18.52 -40.53
N PRO A 101 -18.75 19.61 -41.04
CA PRO A 101 -17.42 20.01 -40.65
C PRO A 101 -17.38 20.13 -39.13
N TYR A 102 -16.69 19.16 -38.50
CA TYR A 102 -16.26 19.28 -37.13
C TYR A 102 -15.49 20.59 -37.10
N HIS A 103 -16.02 21.57 -36.38
CA HIS A 103 -15.17 22.56 -35.77
C HIS A 103 -14.10 21.76 -35.03
N LYS A 104 -12.87 21.78 -35.55
CA LYS A 104 -11.67 21.58 -34.75
C LYS A 104 -11.93 22.39 -33.49
N LEU A 105 -12.06 21.73 -32.33
CA LEU A 105 -11.98 22.44 -31.06
C LEU A 105 -10.64 23.18 -31.09
N PRO A 106 -10.63 24.52 -31.12
CA PRO A 106 -9.39 25.27 -31.12
C PRO A 106 -8.75 25.09 -29.75
N TYR A 107 -7.62 24.41 -29.68
CA TYR A 107 -6.55 24.97 -28.87
C TYR A 107 -6.05 26.20 -29.66
N PRO A 108 -6.04 27.42 -29.10
CA PRO A 108 -6.19 27.77 -27.69
C PRO A 108 -7.61 28.25 -27.35
N TYR A 109 -8.05 27.95 -26.11
CA TYR A 109 -9.21 28.61 -25.51
C TYR A 109 -9.02 30.14 -25.58
N PRO A 110 -10.03 30.92 -26.00
CA PRO A 110 -9.99 32.37 -25.83
C PRO A 110 -9.86 32.72 -24.34
N PRO A 111 -9.23 33.86 -23.99
CA PRO A 111 -9.15 34.30 -22.60
C PRO A 111 -10.56 34.42 -22.05
N ASN A 112 -10.80 33.74 -20.93
CA ASN A 112 -12.07 33.69 -20.21
C ASN A 112 -12.72 35.09 -20.13
N PRO A 113 -14.05 35.25 -20.34
CA PRO A 113 -14.76 36.30 -19.61
C PRO A 113 -14.49 36.06 -18.11
N PRO A 114 -14.39 37.10 -17.26
CA PRO A 114 -13.81 36.99 -15.92
C PRO A 114 -14.61 36.02 -15.03
N GLN A 115 -14.31 34.72 -15.14
CA GLN A 115 -14.82 33.68 -14.29
C GLN A 115 -13.94 33.67 -13.06
N ILE A 116 -14.52 34.05 -11.94
CA ILE A 116 -14.00 33.79 -10.61
C ILE A 116 -13.56 32.31 -10.61
N HIS A 117 -12.25 32.04 -10.52
CA HIS A 117 -11.73 30.68 -10.48
C HIS A 117 -12.24 29.99 -9.21
N VAL A 118 -13.37 29.30 -9.32
CA VAL A 118 -13.89 28.49 -8.22
C VAL A 118 -13.07 27.21 -8.16
N HIS A 119 -12.20 27.11 -7.15
CA HIS A 119 -11.24 26.01 -7.01
C HIS A 119 -11.85 24.80 -6.28
N THR A 120 -11.61 23.61 -6.83
CA THR A 120 -11.88 22.31 -6.19
C THR A 120 -10.59 21.63 -5.79
N ASP A 121 -10.56 20.95 -4.65
CA ASP A 121 -9.47 20.04 -4.30
C ASP A 121 -9.49 18.79 -5.21
N PRO A 122 -8.32 18.23 -5.59
CA PRO A 122 -8.22 17.01 -6.41
C PRO A 122 -8.51 15.76 -5.56
N VAL A 123 -9.73 15.69 -5.03
CA VAL A 123 -10.22 14.63 -4.15
C VAL A 123 -11.52 14.08 -4.72
N VAL A 124 -11.65 12.75 -4.74
CA VAL A 124 -12.85 12.04 -5.19
C VAL A 124 -13.74 11.71 -3.99
N LEU A 125 -15.01 12.12 -4.01
CA LEU A 125 -16.00 11.64 -3.03
C LEU A 125 -16.61 10.33 -3.54
N VAL A 126 -16.45 9.24 -2.80
CA VAL A 126 -16.99 7.91 -3.13
C VAL A 126 -18.11 7.56 -2.16
N LEU A 127 -19.33 7.49 -2.70
CA LEU A 127 -20.55 7.22 -1.95
C LEU A 127 -20.95 5.75 -2.13
N VAL A 128 -20.80 4.99 -1.03
CA VAL A 128 -20.97 3.52 -0.99
C VAL A 128 -22.21 3.12 -0.19
N GLU A 129 -22.81 1.96 -0.44
CA GLU A 129 -23.93 1.42 0.33
C GLU A 129 -23.46 0.85 1.68
N SER A 130 -22.23 0.35 1.74
CA SER A 130 -21.58 -0.08 2.98
C SER A 130 -20.06 0.00 2.84
N GLN A 131 -19.34 0.02 3.97
CA GLN A 131 -17.87 0.00 3.97
C GLN A 131 -17.26 -1.26 3.31
N TYR A 132 -18.06 -2.30 3.09
CA TYR A 132 -17.59 -3.59 2.57
C TYR A 132 -18.21 -3.97 1.23
N SER A 133 -18.89 -3.04 0.54
CA SER A 133 -19.46 -3.31 -0.78
C SER A 133 -18.35 -3.65 -1.77
N GLN A 134 -18.51 -4.76 -2.51
CA GLN A 134 -17.47 -5.19 -3.47
C GLN A 134 -17.18 -4.10 -4.52
N LEU A 135 -18.22 -3.46 -5.05
CA LEU A 135 -18.05 -2.40 -6.05
C LEU A 135 -17.35 -1.16 -5.47
N GLY A 136 -17.74 -0.71 -4.27
CA GLY A 136 -17.06 0.39 -3.59
C GLY A 136 -15.59 0.10 -3.34
N GLN A 137 -15.27 -1.13 -2.93
CA GLN A 137 -13.88 -1.59 -2.74
C GLN A 137 -13.12 -1.69 -4.07
N ASP A 138 -13.75 -2.11 -5.17
CA ASP A 138 -13.13 -2.15 -6.50
C ASP A 138 -12.83 -0.74 -7.02
N ILE A 139 -13.75 0.22 -6.82
CA ILE A 139 -13.55 1.64 -7.16
C ILE A 139 -12.37 2.20 -6.37
N VAL A 140 -12.35 1.98 -5.06
CA VAL A 140 -11.28 2.46 -4.20
C VAL A 140 -9.94 1.81 -4.55
N ALA A 141 -9.90 0.52 -4.86
CA ALA A 141 -8.67 -0.13 -5.29
C ALA A 141 -8.07 0.48 -6.57
N ILE A 142 -8.91 0.92 -7.51
CA ILE A 142 -8.46 1.67 -8.70
C ILE A 142 -7.93 3.05 -8.30
N LEU A 143 -8.65 3.81 -7.48
CA LEU A 143 -8.20 5.14 -7.03
C LEU A 143 -6.89 5.09 -6.23
N GLU A 144 -6.72 4.08 -5.38
CA GLU A 144 -5.49 3.83 -4.61
C GLU A 144 -4.30 3.51 -5.53
N SER A 145 -4.52 2.69 -6.56
CA SER A 145 -3.49 2.32 -7.55
C SER A 145 -3.06 3.52 -8.39
N LEU A 146 -3.99 4.44 -8.68
CA LEU A 146 -3.73 5.70 -9.38
C LEU A 146 -3.14 6.79 -8.46
N HIS A 147 -3.00 6.53 -7.16
CA HIS A 147 -2.60 7.48 -6.13
C HIS A 147 -3.49 8.73 -6.03
N TYR A 148 -4.78 8.59 -6.35
CA TYR A 148 -5.76 9.68 -6.22
C TYR A 148 -6.29 9.75 -4.79
N ARG A 149 -6.40 10.97 -4.25
CA ARG A 149 -7.02 11.17 -2.93
C ARG A 149 -8.51 10.94 -3.05
N PHE A 150 -9.09 10.27 -2.06
CA PHE A 150 -10.53 10.05 -2.02
C PHE A 150 -11.05 10.13 -0.59
N HIS A 151 -12.35 10.38 -0.47
CA HIS A 151 -13.11 10.29 0.76
C HIS A 151 -14.25 9.30 0.53
N MET A 152 -14.29 8.22 1.31
CA MET A 152 -15.36 7.23 1.24
C MET A 152 -16.40 7.53 2.33
N GLU A 153 -17.67 7.59 1.95
CA GLU A 153 -18.80 7.86 2.85
C GLU A 153 -19.97 6.92 2.54
N ILE A 154 -20.72 6.50 3.56
CA ILE A 154 -21.91 5.65 3.35
C ILE A 154 -23.08 6.53 2.88
N ALA A 155 -23.62 6.23 1.70
CA ALA A 155 -24.77 6.91 1.11
C ALA A 155 -26.08 6.56 1.83
N SER A 156 -26.38 7.26 2.92
CA SER A 156 -27.70 7.22 3.54
C SER A 156 -28.69 7.99 2.67
N GLY A 157 -29.74 7.32 2.17
CA GLY A 157 -30.76 7.97 1.33
C GLY A 157 -31.64 8.99 2.07
N LYS A 158 -31.43 9.16 3.39
CA LYS A 158 -32.10 10.14 4.26
C LYS A 158 -31.12 10.86 5.20
N GLY A 159 -29.82 10.63 5.07
CA GLY A 159 -28.80 11.22 5.92
C GLY A 159 -28.16 12.44 5.27
N ASP A 160 -27.52 13.27 6.07
CA ASP A 160 -26.83 14.46 5.58
C ASP A 160 -25.60 14.07 4.74
N LEU A 161 -25.36 14.83 3.67
CA LEU A 161 -24.13 14.73 2.90
C LEU A 161 -22.94 15.24 3.72
N PRO A 162 -21.72 14.72 3.49
CA PRO A 162 -20.53 15.31 4.07
C PRO A 162 -20.38 16.75 3.56
N PRO A 163 -19.72 17.64 4.33
CA PRO A 163 -19.49 19.01 3.89
C PRO A 163 -18.82 19.03 2.51
N LEU A 164 -19.46 19.67 1.52
CA LEU A 164 -18.96 19.76 0.14
C LEU A 164 -18.01 20.94 -0.06
N THR A 165 -18.09 21.96 0.80
CA THR A 165 -17.26 23.16 0.75
C THR A 165 -16.54 23.40 2.08
N GLU A 166 -15.34 23.95 2.03
CA GLU A 166 -14.60 24.43 3.20
C GLU A 166 -14.02 25.82 2.92
N LYS A 167 -14.39 26.82 3.73
CA LYS A 167 -13.91 28.21 3.60
C LYS A 167 -14.10 28.81 2.19
N GLY A 168 -15.19 28.44 1.50
CA GLY A 168 -15.50 28.91 0.14
C GLY A 168 -14.89 28.08 -1.01
N HIS A 169 -14.06 27.07 -0.70
CA HIS A 169 -13.48 26.16 -1.68
C HIS A 169 -14.27 24.85 -1.78
N GLY A 170 -14.33 24.25 -2.96
CA GLY A 170 -14.97 22.95 -3.17
C GLY A 170 -14.03 21.83 -2.75
N ARG A 171 -14.49 20.91 -1.90
CA ARG A 171 -13.64 19.85 -1.32
C ARG A 171 -13.42 18.67 -2.26
N TYR A 172 -14.22 18.55 -3.31
CA TYR A 172 -14.22 17.39 -4.21
C TYR A 172 -14.28 17.80 -5.67
N SER A 173 -13.41 17.24 -6.51
CA SER A 173 -13.40 17.46 -7.96
C SER A 173 -14.26 16.45 -8.73
N LEU A 174 -14.68 15.36 -8.08
CA LEU A 174 -15.48 14.28 -8.66
C LEU A 174 -16.31 13.61 -7.57
N ILE A 175 -17.53 13.18 -7.92
CA ILE A 175 -18.38 12.36 -7.05
C ILE A 175 -18.68 11.03 -7.76
N ILE A 176 -18.48 9.91 -7.07
CA ILE A 176 -18.78 8.56 -7.56
C ILE A 176 -19.84 7.92 -6.66
N TYR A 177 -20.96 7.51 -7.25
CA TYR A 177 -22.01 6.73 -6.58
C TYR A 177 -21.92 5.27 -7.00
N GLU A 178 -21.71 4.36 -6.05
CA GLU A 178 -21.77 2.93 -6.34
C GLU A 178 -23.19 2.45 -6.68
N ASN A 179 -24.20 3.21 -6.26
CA ASN A 179 -25.61 2.97 -6.57
C ASN A 179 -26.28 4.25 -7.07
N LEU A 180 -26.58 4.28 -8.36
CA LEU A 180 -27.23 5.38 -9.07
C LEU A 180 -28.63 5.72 -8.51
N LEU A 181 -29.31 4.76 -7.89
CA LEU A 181 -30.60 5.02 -7.23
C LEU A 181 -30.42 5.86 -5.97
N LYS A 182 -29.27 5.79 -5.30
CA LYS A 182 -28.97 6.69 -4.17
C LYS A 182 -28.83 8.12 -4.63
N TYR A 183 -28.22 8.35 -5.80
CA TYR A 183 -28.11 9.68 -6.41
C TYR A 183 -29.45 10.26 -6.86
N THR A 184 -30.30 9.46 -7.51
CA THR A 184 -31.59 9.94 -8.07
C THR A 184 -32.72 10.04 -7.05
N ASN A 185 -32.62 9.31 -5.93
CA ASN A 185 -33.61 9.29 -4.85
C ASN A 185 -33.15 9.99 -3.57
N VAL A 186 -32.12 10.84 -3.64
CA VAL A 186 -31.79 11.77 -2.53
C VAL A 186 -33.01 12.66 -2.24
N ASP A 187 -33.19 13.06 -0.98
CA ASP A 187 -34.21 14.03 -0.60
C ASP A 187 -34.01 15.39 -1.31
N MET A 188 -35.05 16.23 -1.31
CA MET A 188 -35.05 17.47 -2.10
C MET A 188 -33.94 18.45 -1.69
N TRP A 189 -33.64 18.54 -0.39
CA TRP A 189 -32.65 19.47 0.13
C TRP A 189 -31.24 19.07 -0.33
N ASN A 190 -30.85 17.83 -0.07
CA ASN A 190 -29.55 17.31 -0.47
C ASN A 190 -29.39 17.26 -2.00
N ARG A 191 -30.48 17.01 -2.75
CA ARG A 191 -30.46 17.08 -4.22
C ARG A 191 -30.18 18.49 -4.72
N GLN A 192 -30.81 19.51 -4.14
CA GLN A 192 -30.56 20.90 -4.51
C GLN A 192 -29.12 21.32 -4.16
N LEU A 193 -28.64 20.91 -2.98
CA LEU A 193 -27.26 21.16 -2.54
C LEU A 193 -26.23 20.53 -3.49
N LEU A 194 -26.41 19.26 -3.86
CA LEU A 194 -25.53 18.56 -4.81
C LEU A 194 -25.57 19.22 -6.19
N HIS A 195 -26.76 19.57 -6.69
CA HIS A 195 -26.90 20.21 -7.99
C HIS A 195 -26.22 21.58 -8.02
N GLN A 196 -26.43 22.40 -6.98
CA GLN A 196 -25.75 23.69 -6.85
C GLN A 196 -24.23 23.49 -6.81
N TYR A 197 -23.74 22.55 -5.99
CA TYR A 197 -22.31 22.26 -5.91
C TYR A 197 -21.73 21.81 -7.26
N CYS A 198 -22.38 20.86 -7.95
CA CYS A 198 -21.94 20.35 -9.24
C CYS A 198 -21.92 21.42 -10.33
N THR A 199 -22.89 22.33 -10.35
CA THR A 199 -22.98 23.41 -11.35
C THR A 199 -22.02 24.56 -11.05
N GLU A 200 -21.93 25.00 -9.79
CA GLU A 200 -21.06 26.10 -9.36
C GLU A 200 -19.57 25.74 -9.42
N TYR A 201 -19.22 24.51 -9.01
CA TYR A 201 -17.83 24.03 -8.97
C TYR A 201 -17.46 23.14 -10.18
N THR A 202 -18.36 22.97 -11.15
CA THR A 202 -18.18 22.14 -12.37
C THR A 202 -17.83 20.67 -12.10
N VAL A 203 -18.36 20.11 -11.02
CA VAL A 203 -18.05 18.74 -10.54
C VAL A 203 -18.91 17.70 -11.25
N GLY A 204 -18.27 16.75 -11.94
CA GLY A 204 -18.94 15.63 -12.60
C GLY A 204 -19.35 14.50 -11.65
N VAL A 205 -20.25 13.64 -12.14
CA VAL A 205 -20.77 12.49 -11.38
C VAL A 205 -20.60 11.17 -12.14
N ILE A 206 -20.04 10.15 -11.49
CA ILE A 206 -20.06 8.77 -11.99
C ILE A 206 -21.11 7.97 -11.21
N GLY A 207 -21.94 7.20 -11.89
CA GLY A 207 -22.99 6.40 -11.26
C GLY A 207 -23.03 4.97 -11.78
N PHE A 208 -23.15 4.00 -10.89
CA PHE A 208 -23.31 2.59 -11.25
C PHE A 208 -24.72 2.11 -10.93
N TYR A 209 -25.34 1.37 -11.84
CA TYR A 209 -26.56 0.64 -11.58
C TYR A 209 -26.32 -0.86 -11.76
N ARG A 210 -26.62 -1.65 -10.74
CA ARG A 210 -26.57 -3.11 -10.77
C ARG A 210 -27.97 -3.65 -10.58
N SER A 211 -28.46 -4.42 -11.55
CA SER A 211 -29.74 -5.08 -11.42
C SER A 211 -29.66 -6.28 -10.48
N THR A 212 -30.80 -6.64 -9.93
CA THR A 212 -31.01 -7.83 -9.09
C THR A 212 -32.15 -8.64 -9.67
N GLU A 213 -32.36 -9.86 -9.20
CA GLU A 213 -33.50 -10.70 -9.60
C GLU A 213 -34.85 -9.98 -9.38
N ASN A 214 -34.93 -9.09 -8.38
CA ASN A 214 -36.12 -8.32 -8.05
C ASN A 214 -36.21 -6.97 -8.77
N SER A 215 -35.24 -6.61 -9.61
CA SER A 215 -35.26 -5.34 -10.34
C SER A 215 -36.38 -5.32 -11.39
N PRO A 216 -37.15 -4.22 -11.49
CA PRO A 216 -38.19 -4.11 -12.50
C PRO A 216 -37.56 -4.09 -13.90
N PRO A 217 -38.17 -4.77 -14.90
CA PRO A 217 -37.57 -4.93 -16.24
C PRO A 217 -37.32 -3.59 -16.95
N LEU A 218 -38.13 -2.58 -16.66
CA LEU A 218 -37.99 -1.21 -17.15
C LEU A 218 -38.06 -0.25 -15.95
N LEU A 219 -37.09 0.66 -15.84
CA LEU A 219 -37.00 1.66 -14.78
C LEU A 219 -36.72 3.05 -15.35
N LYS A 220 -37.58 4.03 -15.04
CA LYS A 220 -37.35 5.44 -15.38
C LYS A 220 -36.61 6.12 -14.23
N LEU A 221 -35.46 6.75 -14.49
CA LEU A 221 -34.73 7.47 -13.45
C LEU A 221 -35.45 8.76 -13.08
N ARG A 222 -35.62 8.98 -11.77
CA ARG A 222 -36.31 10.17 -11.29
C ARG A 222 -35.49 11.42 -11.62
N GLY A 223 -36.10 12.33 -12.37
CA GLY A 223 -35.52 13.63 -12.67
C GLY A 223 -34.42 13.65 -13.74
N LEU A 224 -34.18 12.53 -14.41
CA LEU A 224 -33.29 12.43 -15.58
C LEU A 224 -34.10 11.81 -16.74
N PRO A 225 -33.92 12.24 -18.00
CA PRO A 225 -34.64 11.70 -19.14
C PRO A 225 -34.02 10.37 -19.62
N VAL A 226 -33.80 9.43 -18.70
CA VAL A 226 -33.10 8.16 -18.96
C VAL A 226 -33.96 6.99 -18.47
N VAL A 227 -34.07 5.97 -19.33
CA VAL A 227 -34.79 4.72 -19.07
C VAL A 227 -33.81 3.54 -19.10
N LEU A 228 -33.89 2.71 -18.07
CA LEU A 228 -33.06 1.53 -17.85
C LEU A 228 -33.85 0.27 -18.20
N ARG A 229 -33.24 -0.64 -18.96
CA ARG A 229 -33.71 -2.02 -19.14
C ARG A 229 -32.79 -2.95 -18.38
N THR A 230 -33.32 -3.74 -17.44
CA THR A 230 -32.50 -4.54 -16.50
C THR A 230 -32.46 -6.02 -16.87
N ASN A 231 -31.54 -6.78 -16.27
CA ASN A 231 -31.42 -8.24 -16.42
C ASN A 231 -31.36 -8.69 -17.89
N GLN A 232 -30.54 -8.02 -18.69
CA GLN A 232 -30.37 -8.30 -20.11
C GLN A 232 -29.23 -9.30 -20.36
N LEU A 233 -29.43 -10.20 -21.32
CA LEU A 233 -28.38 -11.06 -21.86
C LEU A 233 -27.71 -10.37 -23.06
N LEU A 234 -26.41 -10.08 -22.92
CA LEU A 234 -25.66 -9.29 -23.88
C LEU A 234 -24.43 -10.04 -24.40
N LEU A 235 -24.07 -9.76 -25.65
CA LEU A 235 -22.88 -10.27 -26.32
C LEU A 235 -22.28 -9.19 -27.24
N ASP A 236 -21.03 -9.38 -27.66
CA ASP A 236 -20.31 -8.48 -28.58
C ASP A 236 -20.33 -7.00 -28.13
N CYS A 237 -19.63 -6.67 -27.03
CA CYS A 237 -19.56 -5.29 -26.53
C CYS A 237 -18.54 -4.48 -27.34
N CYS A 238 -18.96 -3.32 -27.86
CA CYS A 238 -18.12 -2.41 -28.63
C CYS A 238 -17.95 -1.05 -27.96
N VAL A 239 -16.76 -0.46 -28.16
CA VAL A 239 -16.40 0.89 -27.73
C VAL A 239 -16.76 1.86 -28.86
N VAL A 240 -17.55 2.89 -28.54
CA VAL A 240 -18.05 3.88 -29.52
C VAL A 240 -16.96 4.89 -29.85
N SER A 241 -16.43 4.84 -31.08
CA SER A 241 -15.26 5.64 -31.49
C SER A 241 -15.45 7.15 -31.48
N SER A 242 -16.69 7.64 -31.59
CA SER A 242 -17.01 9.08 -31.58
C SER A 242 -17.09 9.68 -30.18
N SER A 243 -16.92 8.88 -29.12
CA SER A 243 -17.08 9.35 -27.74
C SER A 243 -15.91 10.27 -27.31
N PRO A 244 -16.17 11.54 -26.93
CA PRO A 244 -15.15 12.47 -26.44
C PRO A 244 -14.55 12.08 -25.08
N LEU A 245 -15.16 11.10 -24.39
CA LEU A 245 -14.64 10.54 -23.14
C LEU A 245 -13.35 9.74 -23.35
N LEU A 246 -13.17 9.13 -24.52
CA LEU A 246 -12.05 8.21 -24.77
C LEU A 246 -10.73 8.97 -24.90
N HIS A 247 -9.79 8.70 -23.99
CA HIS A 247 -8.42 9.21 -24.07
C HIS A 247 -7.41 8.07 -24.03
N LEU A 248 -7.54 7.19 -23.05
CA LEU A 248 -6.75 5.99 -22.83
C LEU A 248 -7.26 4.82 -23.68
N THR A 249 -8.58 4.64 -23.76
CA THR A 249 -9.19 3.48 -24.42
C THR A 249 -9.25 3.65 -25.93
N LYS A 250 -8.88 2.59 -26.67
CA LYS A 250 -9.06 2.53 -28.13
C LYS A 250 -10.43 1.96 -28.49
N PRO A 251 -11.03 2.40 -29.61
CA PRO A 251 -12.20 1.75 -30.18
C PRO A 251 -11.91 0.29 -30.53
N GLY A 252 -12.85 -0.61 -30.23
CA GLY A 252 -12.70 -2.05 -30.44
C GLY A 252 -14.00 -2.80 -30.14
N THR A 253 -14.02 -4.11 -30.39
CA THR A 253 -15.17 -4.98 -30.10
C THR A 253 -14.71 -6.25 -29.38
N ASP A 254 -15.21 -6.44 -28.17
CA ASP A 254 -15.01 -7.63 -27.35
C ASP A 254 -16.10 -8.64 -27.72
N ARG A 255 -15.72 -9.64 -28.52
CA ARG A 255 -16.66 -10.59 -29.14
C ARG A 255 -16.98 -11.75 -28.22
N GLY A 256 -18.23 -12.21 -28.25
CA GLY A 256 -18.74 -13.32 -27.45
C GLY A 256 -19.61 -12.88 -26.28
N ASN A 257 -19.93 -13.82 -25.39
CA ASN A 257 -20.82 -13.59 -24.27
C ASN A 257 -20.20 -12.66 -23.23
N LEU A 258 -20.98 -11.67 -22.77
CA LEU A 258 -20.57 -10.84 -21.65
C LEU A 258 -20.76 -11.60 -20.31
N PRO A 259 -19.98 -11.28 -19.28
CA PRO A 259 -20.06 -11.99 -17.99
C PRO A 259 -21.39 -11.73 -17.28
N GLY A 260 -22.10 -12.79 -16.89
CA GLY A 260 -23.34 -12.75 -16.11
C GLY A 260 -24.58 -12.32 -16.91
N GLU A 261 -25.75 -12.37 -16.26
CA GLU A 261 -27.07 -12.16 -16.88
C GLU A 261 -27.81 -10.91 -16.36
N ASP A 262 -27.19 -10.21 -15.41
CA ASP A 262 -27.68 -9.03 -14.70
C ASP A 262 -27.22 -7.70 -15.35
N TRP A 263 -27.19 -7.62 -16.69
CA TRP A 263 -26.82 -6.37 -17.36
C TRP A 263 -27.97 -5.38 -17.40
N THR A 264 -27.64 -4.10 -17.23
CA THR A 264 -28.57 -3.00 -17.46
C THR A 264 -28.14 -2.19 -18.67
N THR A 265 -29.11 -1.80 -19.51
CA THR A 265 -28.87 -0.94 -20.67
C THR A 265 -29.67 0.36 -20.57
N PHE A 266 -29.13 1.42 -21.15
CA PHE A 266 -29.67 2.77 -21.07
C PHE A 266 -30.27 3.19 -22.43
N SER A 267 -31.36 3.94 -22.34
CA SER A 267 -31.97 4.64 -23.47
C SER A 267 -32.44 6.02 -23.01
N SER A 268 -32.32 7.01 -23.89
CA SER A 268 -32.77 8.38 -23.64
C SER A 268 -33.22 9.00 -24.96
N ASN A 269 -34.26 9.82 -24.90
CA ASN A 269 -34.71 10.64 -26.03
C ASN A 269 -34.05 12.04 -26.04
N HIS A 270 -33.13 12.31 -25.12
CA HIS A 270 -32.49 13.61 -24.96
C HIS A 270 -31.04 13.58 -25.49
N SER A 271 -30.67 14.56 -26.30
CA SER A 271 -29.37 14.63 -26.99
C SER A 271 -28.14 14.75 -26.07
N SER A 272 -28.35 15.07 -24.79
CA SER A 272 -27.29 15.08 -23.78
C SER A 272 -26.64 13.71 -23.57
N TYR A 273 -27.39 12.62 -23.79
CA TYR A 273 -26.93 11.26 -23.50
C TYR A 273 -26.38 10.59 -24.75
N GLN A 274 -25.14 10.12 -24.68
CA GLN A 274 -24.48 9.41 -25.76
C GLN A 274 -23.89 8.09 -25.27
N ALA A 275 -23.95 7.05 -26.09
CA ALA A 275 -23.37 5.76 -25.74
C ALA A 275 -21.83 5.82 -25.78
N VAL A 276 -21.19 5.24 -24.77
CA VAL A 276 -19.74 5.01 -24.70
C VAL A 276 -19.42 3.56 -25.01
N LEU A 277 -20.20 2.65 -24.42
CA LEU A 277 -20.18 1.22 -24.73
C LEU A 277 -21.56 0.78 -25.20
N GLN A 278 -21.60 -0.06 -26.23
CA GLN A 278 -22.80 -0.68 -26.77
C GLN A 278 -22.62 -2.19 -26.89
N ALA A 279 -23.67 -2.97 -26.68
CA ALA A 279 -23.63 -4.42 -26.83
C ALA A 279 -24.87 -4.94 -27.55
N ARG A 280 -24.77 -6.11 -28.18
CA ARG A 280 -25.90 -6.77 -28.85
C ARG A 280 -26.72 -7.57 -27.85
N SER A 281 -28.05 -7.49 -27.97
CA SER A 281 -28.95 -8.38 -27.23
C SER A 281 -28.93 -9.79 -27.80
N LYS A 282 -28.86 -10.80 -26.92
CA LYS A 282 -28.84 -12.21 -27.30
C LYS A 282 -30.18 -12.70 -27.88
N ASP A 283 -31.29 -12.12 -27.43
CA ASP A 283 -32.62 -12.68 -27.70
C ASP A 283 -33.27 -12.19 -29.00
N GLY A 284 -32.67 -11.25 -29.74
CA GLY A 284 -33.22 -10.75 -31.01
C GLY A 284 -34.60 -10.05 -30.94
N ALA A 285 -35.31 -10.15 -29.81
CA ALA A 285 -36.69 -9.72 -29.60
C ALA A 285 -36.81 -8.24 -29.20
N GLY A 286 -36.00 -7.38 -29.82
CA GLY A 286 -36.13 -5.92 -29.70
C GLY A 286 -36.69 -5.23 -30.96
N ALA A 287 -36.85 -5.96 -32.07
CA ALA A 287 -37.24 -5.40 -33.36
C ALA A 287 -38.73 -5.61 -33.73
N SER A 288 -39.62 -5.77 -32.75
CA SER A 288 -41.07 -5.82 -33.02
C SER A 288 -41.91 -5.18 -31.91
N SER A 289 -41.85 -3.85 -31.81
CA SER A 289 -43.04 -3.02 -31.54
C SER A 289 -42.71 -1.53 -31.72
N GLY A 290 -43.18 -0.98 -32.84
CA GLY A 290 -43.77 0.37 -32.86
C GLY A 290 -42.90 1.61 -32.94
N ASP A 291 -41.63 1.63 -32.54
CA ASP A 291 -40.88 2.90 -32.48
C ASP A 291 -39.83 3.05 -33.60
N SER A 292 -39.98 4.15 -34.34
CA SER A 292 -39.09 4.66 -35.40
C SER A 292 -37.62 4.82 -34.95
N PRO A 293 -36.63 4.79 -35.86
CA PRO A 293 -35.21 4.87 -35.51
C PRO A 293 -34.86 6.26 -34.97
N GLU A 294 -34.77 6.39 -33.64
CA GLU A 294 -34.37 7.63 -32.96
C GLU A 294 -32.84 7.83 -32.99
N SER A 295 -32.43 9.09 -33.16
CA SER A 295 -31.05 9.49 -33.38
C SER A 295 -30.13 9.13 -32.21
N GLY A 296 -29.11 8.31 -32.47
CA GLY A 296 -27.96 8.08 -31.57
C GLY A 296 -27.82 6.66 -31.00
N PHE A 297 -28.83 5.80 -31.13
CA PHE A 297 -28.79 4.40 -30.69
C PHE A 297 -29.07 3.47 -31.89
N ASN A 298 -28.07 2.72 -32.34
CA ASN A 298 -28.17 1.83 -33.51
C ASN A 298 -29.25 0.75 -33.32
N SER A 299 -30.02 0.45 -34.38
CA SER A 299 -31.01 -0.63 -34.39
C SER A 299 -30.34 -1.97 -34.10
N GLY A 300 -30.57 -2.52 -32.89
CA GLY A 300 -30.05 -3.81 -32.44
C GLY A 300 -28.90 -3.75 -31.42
N LEU A 301 -28.31 -2.58 -31.16
CA LEU A 301 -27.28 -2.37 -30.15
C LEU A 301 -27.85 -1.58 -28.96
N GLN A 302 -27.54 -2.02 -27.75
CA GLN A 302 -28.02 -1.41 -26.50
C GLN A 302 -26.84 -0.80 -25.73
N ALA A 303 -26.99 0.43 -25.23
CA ALA A 303 -25.92 1.11 -24.52
C ALA A 303 -25.74 0.57 -23.10
N THR A 304 -24.55 0.07 -22.77
CA THR A 304 -24.21 -0.46 -21.43
C THR A 304 -23.46 0.57 -20.58
N VAL A 305 -22.87 1.59 -21.22
CA VAL A 305 -22.32 2.78 -20.57
C VAL A 305 -22.72 4.01 -21.38
N VAL A 306 -23.22 5.05 -20.72
CA VAL A 306 -23.60 6.32 -21.34
C VAL A 306 -22.89 7.49 -20.67
N GLN A 307 -22.50 8.47 -21.48
CA GLN A 307 -22.07 9.78 -21.01
C GLN A 307 -23.24 10.77 -21.12
N ASP A 308 -23.33 11.66 -20.14
CA ASP A 308 -24.24 12.79 -20.10
C ASP A 308 -23.42 14.07 -20.21
N MET A 309 -23.61 14.83 -21.29
CA MET A 309 -22.89 16.07 -21.56
C MET A 309 -23.36 17.25 -20.67
N GLY A 310 -24.37 17.04 -19.83
CA GLY A 310 -24.94 18.06 -18.95
C GLY A 310 -25.82 19.09 -19.68
N LEU A 311 -26.29 18.80 -20.89
CA LEU A 311 -27.16 19.70 -21.65
C LEU A 311 -28.58 19.80 -21.08
N TYR A 312 -28.99 18.82 -20.27
CA TYR A 312 -30.32 18.78 -19.65
C TYR A 312 -30.41 19.63 -18.36
N ASP A 313 -29.42 19.52 -17.48
CA ASP A 313 -29.43 20.15 -16.16
C ASP A 313 -28.07 20.73 -15.72
N GLY A 314 -27.12 20.92 -16.63
CA GLY A 314 -25.82 21.51 -16.34
C GLY A 314 -24.81 20.57 -15.66
N VAL A 315 -25.17 19.32 -15.31
CA VAL A 315 -24.27 18.39 -14.63
C VAL A 315 -23.80 17.29 -15.58
N ARG A 316 -22.48 17.17 -15.74
CA ARG A 316 -21.87 16.10 -16.57
C ARG A 316 -21.84 14.77 -15.81
N ARG A 317 -22.15 13.67 -16.49
CA ARG A 317 -22.21 12.34 -15.86
C ARG A 317 -21.66 11.22 -16.73
N VAL A 318 -21.26 10.12 -16.10
CA VAL A 318 -21.01 8.84 -16.78
C VAL A 318 -21.70 7.73 -15.99
N LEU A 319 -22.57 6.97 -16.67
CA LEU A 319 -23.44 5.97 -16.05
C LEU A 319 -23.09 4.57 -16.55
N PHE A 320 -22.88 3.64 -15.63
CA PHE A 320 -22.51 2.25 -15.89
C PHE A 320 -23.67 1.30 -15.57
N GLY A 321 -24.00 0.43 -16.52
CA GLY A 321 -25.10 -0.54 -16.41
C GLY A 321 -24.72 -1.87 -15.75
N LYS A 322 -23.52 -1.91 -15.16
CA LYS A 322 -22.99 -3.02 -14.36
C LYS A 322 -21.80 -2.55 -13.54
N GLY A 323 -21.39 -3.32 -12.53
CA GLY A 323 -20.17 -3.06 -11.77
C GLY A 323 -18.87 -3.26 -12.55
N LEU A 324 -17.74 -3.24 -11.84
CA LEU A 324 -16.39 -3.33 -12.40
C LEU A 324 -15.90 -4.78 -12.62
N GLY A 325 -16.77 -5.78 -12.53
CA GLY A 325 -16.42 -7.17 -12.83
C GLY A 325 -16.03 -7.40 -14.29
N TYR A 326 -16.47 -6.52 -15.20
CA TYR A 326 -16.11 -6.53 -16.61
C TYR A 326 -14.93 -5.60 -16.90
N TRP A 327 -13.95 -6.08 -17.65
CA TRP A 327 -12.66 -5.40 -17.81
C TRP A 327 -12.74 -4.07 -18.57
N LEU A 328 -13.60 -3.94 -19.60
CA LEU A 328 -13.81 -2.66 -20.29
C LEU A 328 -14.41 -1.60 -19.36
N HIS A 329 -15.23 -1.98 -18.38
CA HIS A 329 -15.74 -1.00 -17.42
C HIS A 329 -14.62 -0.36 -16.59
N LYS A 330 -13.55 -1.11 -16.28
CA LYS A 330 -12.39 -0.57 -15.57
C LYS A 330 -11.64 0.44 -16.44
N LEU A 331 -11.46 0.16 -17.73
CA LEU A 331 -10.88 1.10 -18.69
C LEU A 331 -11.69 2.38 -18.81
N ILE A 332 -13.00 2.25 -19.06
CA ILE A 332 -13.90 3.39 -19.20
C ILE A 332 -14.02 4.18 -17.89
N LEU A 333 -13.88 3.55 -16.72
CA LEU A 333 -13.82 4.27 -15.45
C LEU A 333 -12.60 5.20 -15.38
N VAL A 334 -11.42 4.75 -15.82
CA VAL A 334 -10.21 5.58 -15.84
C VAL A 334 -10.39 6.77 -16.79
N ASP A 335 -10.95 6.55 -17.98
CA ASP A 335 -11.27 7.62 -18.91
C ASP A 335 -12.34 8.58 -18.36
N ALA A 336 -13.38 8.06 -17.72
CA ALA A 336 -14.44 8.85 -17.10
C ALA A 336 -13.94 9.77 -16.00
N ILE A 337 -13.03 9.28 -15.14
CA ILE A 337 -12.39 10.09 -14.09
C ILE A 337 -11.60 11.24 -14.72
N SER A 338 -10.78 10.96 -15.74
CA SER A 338 -10.02 11.99 -16.44
C SER A 338 -10.93 13.02 -17.12
N TYR A 339 -11.94 12.54 -17.85
CA TYR A 339 -12.89 13.38 -18.58
C TYR A 339 -13.68 14.31 -17.65
N LEU A 340 -14.30 13.77 -16.59
CA LEU A 340 -15.16 14.54 -15.69
C LEU A 340 -14.41 15.48 -14.74
N THR A 341 -13.09 15.31 -14.61
CA THR A 341 -12.24 16.20 -13.82
C THR A 341 -11.48 17.21 -14.67
N ASP A 342 -11.81 17.33 -15.96
CA ASP A 342 -11.10 18.17 -16.92
C ASP A 342 -9.58 17.90 -16.90
N ARG A 343 -9.23 16.61 -16.80
CA ARG A 343 -7.87 16.08 -16.73
C ARG A 343 -7.07 16.47 -15.48
N LYS A 344 -7.71 17.03 -14.44
CA LYS A 344 -7.06 17.24 -13.13
C LYS A 344 -6.59 15.92 -12.51
N LEU A 345 -7.34 14.84 -12.70
CA LEU A 345 -7.00 13.48 -12.28
C LEU A 345 -6.73 12.61 -13.52
N MET A 346 -5.51 12.70 -14.06
CA MET A 346 -5.10 11.94 -15.25
C MET A 346 -3.66 11.44 -15.12
N LEU A 347 -3.41 10.19 -15.50
CA LEU A 347 -2.06 9.70 -15.77
C LEU A 347 -1.70 9.93 -17.25
N GLY A 348 -0.44 10.23 -17.53
CA GLY A 348 0.05 10.28 -18.92
C GLY A 348 -0.10 8.92 -19.63
N LEU A 349 0.08 8.88 -20.95
CA LEU A 349 -0.04 7.65 -21.75
C LEU A 349 1.23 6.77 -21.72
N GLU A 350 2.37 7.30 -21.29
CA GLU A 350 3.60 6.53 -21.18
C GLU A 350 3.52 5.46 -20.08
N ARG A 351 3.98 4.25 -20.38
CA ARG A 351 4.20 3.17 -19.42
C ARG A 351 5.58 2.58 -19.60
N HIS A 352 6.27 2.38 -18.49
CA HIS A 352 7.60 1.77 -18.49
C HIS A 352 7.52 0.35 -17.96
N ILE A 353 8.02 -0.60 -18.74
CA ILE A 353 8.01 -2.02 -18.41
C ILE A 353 9.46 -2.50 -18.38
N LEU A 354 9.84 -3.12 -17.26
CA LEU A 354 11.07 -3.87 -17.10
C LEU A 354 10.72 -5.31 -16.72
N VAL A 355 11.32 -6.29 -17.40
CA VAL A 355 11.14 -7.71 -17.08
C VAL A 355 12.47 -8.26 -16.60
N ASP A 356 12.52 -8.51 -15.30
CA ASP A 356 13.68 -9.11 -14.65
C ASP A 356 13.48 -10.64 -14.62
N ILE A 357 14.49 -11.38 -15.08
CA ILE A 357 14.58 -12.84 -15.04
C ILE A 357 15.59 -13.21 -13.97
N ASP A 358 15.12 -13.52 -12.77
CA ASP A 358 15.94 -13.95 -11.65
C ASP A 358 16.40 -15.41 -11.89
N ASP A 359 17.32 -15.87 -11.06
CA ASP A 359 17.78 -17.28 -11.01
C ASP A 359 18.49 -17.80 -12.25
N ILE A 360 19.13 -16.93 -13.05
CA ILE A 360 20.00 -17.37 -14.14
C ILE A 360 21.13 -18.24 -13.56
N PHE A 361 21.26 -19.44 -14.13
CA PHE A 361 22.06 -20.58 -13.69
C PHE A 361 21.59 -21.36 -12.47
N VAL A 362 20.58 -20.95 -11.69
CA VAL A 362 20.24 -21.61 -10.41
C VAL A 362 19.34 -22.84 -10.57
N GLY A 363 18.54 -22.89 -11.64
CA GLY A 363 17.48 -23.89 -11.84
C GLY A 363 17.95 -25.34 -11.69
N LYS A 364 17.07 -26.22 -11.20
CA LYS A 364 17.37 -27.66 -11.09
C LYS A 364 17.44 -28.31 -12.47
N GLU A 365 18.20 -29.38 -12.60
CA GLU A 365 18.22 -30.23 -13.80
C GLU A 365 16.80 -30.57 -14.28
N GLY A 366 16.55 -30.42 -15.57
CA GLY A 366 15.24 -30.60 -16.23
C GLY A 366 14.32 -29.38 -16.20
N THR A 367 14.72 -28.31 -15.51
CA THR A 367 13.94 -27.05 -15.45
C THR A 367 14.67 -25.86 -16.09
N ARG A 368 15.90 -26.07 -16.57
CA ARG A 368 16.73 -24.98 -17.08
C ARG A 368 16.41 -24.67 -18.53
N MET A 369 16.94 -23.55 -19.02
CA MET A 369 16.83 -23.20 -20.42
C MET A 369 17.82 -24.01 -21.24
N THR A 370 17.35 -24.58 -22.35
CA THR A 370 18.22 -25.18 -23.38
C THR A 370 18.63 -24.12 -24.40
N ALA A 371 19.58 -24.46 -25.29
CA ALA A 371 19.94 -23.61 -26.42
C ALA A 371 18.72 -23.19 -27.30
N LYS A 372 17.68 -24.02 -27.37
CA LYS A 372 16.44 -23.68 -28.09
C LYS A 372 15.62 -22.60 -27.38
N ASP A 373 15.65 -22.59 -26.06
CA ASP A 373 14.92 -21.64 -25.23
C ASP A 373 15.58 -20.27 -25.26
N VAL A 374 16.92 -20.23 -25.18
CA VAL A 374 17.71 -19.00 -25.32
C VAL A 374 17.50 -18.35 -26.69
N LYS A 375 17.47 -19.13 -27.77
CA LYS A 375 17.14 -18.62 -29.12
C LYS A 375 15.73 -18.02 -29.15
N ALA A 376 14.75 -18.68 -28.53
CA ALA A 376 13.38 -18.16 -28.46
C ALA A 376 13.27 -16.88 -27.62
N LEU A 377 14.06 -16.76 -26.54
CA LEU A 377 14.17 -15.56 -25.72
C LEU A 377 14.66 -14.37 -26.57
N LEU A 378 15.72 -14.56 -27.37
CA LEU A 378 16.26 -13.53 -28.27
C LEU A 378 15.27 -13.12 -29.36
N GLU A 379 14.62 -14.09 -30.01
CA GLU A 379 13.62 -13.79 -31.04
C GLU A 379 12.39 -13.07 -30.46
N THR A 380 11.94 -13.47 -29.26
CA THR A 380 10.85 -12.80 -28.56
C THR A 380 11.23 -11.39 -28.12
N GLN A 381 12.47 -11.16 -27.68
CA GLN A 381 12.97 -9.82 -27.37
C GLN A 381 12.87 -8.91 -28.60
N LYS A 382 13.28 -9.39 -29.79
CA LYS A 382 13.14 -8.64 -31.06
C LYS A 382 11.67 -8.36 -31.38
N GLN A 383 10.79 -9.35 -31.20
CA GLN A 383 9.35 -9.17 -31.40
C GLN A 383 8.79 -8.10 -30.45
N LEU A 384 9.12 -8.16 -29.16
CA LEU A 384 8.64 -7.20 -28.16
C LEU A 384 9.13 -5.78 -28.44
N ARG A 385 10.33 -5.59 -29.02
CA ARG A 385 10.83 -4.26 -29.44
C ARG A 385 9.91 -3.55 -30.45
N SER A 386 9.08 -4.28 -31.19
CA SER A 386 8.08 -3.68 -32.11
C SER A 386 6.88 -3.07 -31.40
N GLN A 387 6.62 -3.45 -30.14
CA GLN A 387 5.47 -3.01 -29.35
C GLN A 387 5.86 -2.23 -28.09
N ILE A 388 7.06 -2.46 -27.58
CA ILE A 388 7.65 -1.82 -26.41
C ILE A 388 9.01 -1.26 -26.83
N SER A 389 9.13 0.07 -26.88
CA SER A 389 10.36 0.71 -27.35
C SER A 389 11.56 0.35 -26.46
N ASN A 390 12.69 0.01 -27.08
CA ASN A 390 13.94 -0.35 -26.40
C ASN A 390 13.85 -1.56 -25.46
N PHE A 391 12.89 -2.46 -25.69
CA PHE A 391 12.72 -3.64 -24.84
C PHE A 391 13.99 -4.51 -24.79
N THR A 392 14.43 -4.81 -23.57
CA THR A 392 15.57 -5.69 -23.28
C THR A 392 15.27 -6.45 -21.98
N PHE A 393 15.43 -7.77 -21.99
CA PHE A 393 15.35 -8.59 -20.79
C PHE A 393 16.55 -8.34 -19.88
N ASN A 394 16.31 -8.33 -18.57
CA ASN A 394 17.31 -8.08 -17.56
C ASN A 394 17.55 -9.35 -16.73
N LEU A 395 18.75 -9.90 -16.76
CA LEU A 395 19.08 -11.25 -16.31
C LEU A 395 19.82 -11.22 -14.97
N GLY A 396 19.20 -11.82 -13.94
CA GLY A 396 19.72 -11.94 -12.59
C GLY A 396 20.49 -13.24 -12.39
N PHE A 397 21.81 -13.17 -12.22
CA PHE A 397 22.66 -14.37 -12.23
C PHE A 397 23.34 -14.71 -10.90
N SER A 398 23.51 -16.02 -10.67
CA SER A 398 24.29 -16.62 -9.59
C SER A 398 25.31 -17.61 -10.17
N GLY A 399 26.55 -17.16 -10.36
CA GLY A 399 27.57 -17.89 -11.12
C GLY A 399 27.97 -19.26 -10.55
N LYS A 400 27.71 -19.53 -9.26
CA LYS A 400 28.05 -20.81 -8.61
C LYS A 400 27.46 -22.03 -9.32
N PHE A 401 26.32 -21.84 -9.98
CA PHE A 401 25.51 -22.90 -10.57
C PHE A 401 25.62 -22.97 -12.10
N HIS A 402 26.62 -22.29 -12.66
CA HIS A 402 26.95 -22.44 -14.07
C HIS A 402 27.38 -23.89 -14.35
N HIS A 403 26.87 -24.48 -15.43
CA HIS A 403 27.14 -25.87 -15.83
C HIS A 403 26.80 -26.91 -14.76
N THR A 404 25.64 -26.77 -14.13
CA THR A 404 25.09 -27.77 -13.20
C THR A 404 23.83 -28.46 -13.73
N GLY A 405 23.56 -28.37 -15.03
CA GLY A 405 22.40 -28.97 -15.70
C GLY A 405 22.75 -30.26 -16.46
N THR A 406 21.88 -30.63 -17.40
CA THR A 406 22.21 -31.61 -18.43
C THR A 406 23.10 -30.99 -19.51
N ALA A 407 23.73 -31.81 -20.37
CA ALA A 407 24.52 -31.31 -21.49
C ALA A 407 23.76 -30.34 -22.41
N GLN A 408 22.44 -30.52 -22.59
CA GLN A 408 21.62 -29.59 -23.39
C GLN A 408 21.27 -28.29 -22.66
N GLU A 409 21.18 -28.33 -21.34
CA GLU A 409 20.97 -27.16 -20.50
C GLU A 409 22.28 -26.36 -20.36
N ASP A 410 23.42 -27.02 -20.22
CA ASP A 410 24.73 -26.39 -20.18
C ASP A 410 25.08 -25.72 -21.53
N GLU A 411 24.66 -26.31 -22.66
CA GLU A 411 24.72 -25.62 -23.97
C GLU A 411 23.85 -24.34 -23.97
N GLY A 412 22.75 -24.35 -23.23
CA GLY A 412 21.92 -23.16 -23.01
C GLY A 412 22.64 -22.09 -22.20
N ASP A 413 23.31 -22.47 -21.11
CA ASP A 413 24.14 -21.57 -20.30
C ASP A 413 25.25 -20.94 -21.15
N ASP A 414 25.97 -21.74 -21.94
CA ASP A 414 27.00 -21.26 -22.88
C ASP A 414 26.43 -20.29 -23.90
N LEU A 415 25.22 -20.56 -24.40
CA LEU A 415 24.59 -19.71 -25.39
C LEU A 415 24.15 -18.37 -24.80
N LEU A 416 23.69 -18.32 -23.54
CA LEU A 416 23.43 -17.05 -22.85
C LEU A 416 24.71 -16.22 -22.76
N LEU A 417 25.83 -16.85 -22.36
CA LEU A 417 27.11 -16.18 -22.21
C LEU A 417 27.71 -15.74 -23.55
N LYS A 418 27.39 -16.44 -24.64
CA LYS A 418 27.73 -16.02 -26.00
C LYS A 418 27.00 -14.74 -26.44
N TYR A 419 25.79 -14.50 -25.92
CA TYR A 419 24.96 -13.35 -26.25
C TYR A 419 24.86 -12.33 -25.10
N VAL A 420 25.90 -12.20 -24.29
CA VAL A 420 25.93 -11.28 -23.13
C VAL A 420 25.52 -9.85 -23.51
N ASP A 421 26.00 -9.33 -24.64
CA ASP A 421 25.74 -7.96 -25.08
C ASP A 421 24.29 -7.72 -25.56
N GLU A 422 23.49 -8.77 -25.74
CA GLU A 422 22.08 -8.67 -26.15
C GLU A 422 21.13 -8.48 -24.95
N PHE A 423 21.62 -8.65 -23.73
CA PHE A 423 20.84 -8.60 -22.49
C PHE A 423 21.40 -7.56 -21.52
N TRP A 424 20.56 -7.13 -20.58
CA TRP A 424 21.05 -6.49 -19.35
C TRP A 424 21.27 -7.54 -18.28
N TRP A 425 22.15 -7.24 -17.33
CA TRP A 425 22.55 -8.17 -16.30
C TRP A 425 22.58 -7.50 -14.93
N PHE A 426 22.23 -8.25 -13.90
CA PHE A 426 22.39 -7.85 -12.51
C PHE A 426 22.82 -9.02 -11.62
N PRO A 427 23.61 -8.76 -10.57
CA PRO A 427 24.04 -9.81 -9.66
C PRO A 427 22.87 -10.27 -8.77
N HIS A 428 22.78 -11.59 -8.57
CA HIS A 428 21.79 -12.23 -7.71
C HIS A 428 22.44 -13.11 -6.61
N MET A 429 23.58 -12.65 -6.08
CA MET A 429 24.48 -13.37 -5.15
C MET A 429 25.11 -14.63 -5.74
N TRP A 430 26.34 -14.98 -5.31
CA TRP A 430 27.07 -16.15 -5.81
C TRP A 430 26.32 -17.46 -5.62
N SER A 431 25.92 -17.76 -4.38
CA SER A 431 25.31 -19.03 -4.00
C SER A 431 23.78 -18.99 -3.90
N HIS A 432 23.16 -17.92 -4.41
CA HIS A 432 21.71 -17.69 -4.29
C HIS A 432 21.20 -17.70 -2.82
N MET A 433 22.09 -17.42 -1.85
CA MET A 433 21.74 -17.38 -0.44
C MET A 433 21.10 -16.04 -0.05
N GLN A 434 20.07 -16.12 0.79
CA GLN A 434 19.33 -14.95 1.26
C GLN A 434 20.19 -14.10 2.22
N PRO A 435 20.27 -12.76 2.03
CA PRO A 435 21.13 -11.91 2.84
C PRO A 435 20.90 -11.95 4.35
N HIS A 436 19.65 -12.11 4.81
CA HIS A 436 19.35 -12.17 6.25
C HIS A 436 19.93 -13.38 6.99
N LEU A 437 20.41 -14.40 6.26
CA LEU A 437 21.08 -15.58 6.82
C LEU A 437 22.57 -15.34 7.13
N PHE A 438 23.13 -14.21 6.69
CA PHE A 438 24.50 -13.84 6.96
C PHE A 438 24.57 -12.99 8.22
N HIS A 439 25.40 -13.42 9.16
CA HIS A 439 25.57 -12.75 10.45
C HIS A 439 26.70 -11.70 10.43
N ASN A 440 27.60 -11.78 9.45
CA ASN A 440 28.75 -10.89 9.32
C ASN A 440 28.75 -10.20 7.94
N GLU A 441 29.30 -8.99 7.88
CA GLU A 441 29.45 -8.24 6.62
C GLU A 441 30.50 -8.91 5.70
N SER A 442 31.54 -9.52 6.28
CA SER A 442 32.64 -10.14 5.55
C SER A 442 32.21 -11.29 4.62
N SER A 443 31.32 -12.18 5.07
CA SER A 443 30.84 -13.29 4.25
C SER A 443 29.92 -12.80 3.13
N LEU A 444 29.14 -11.74 3.33
CA LEU A 444 28.39 -11.09 2.25
C LEU A 444 29.34 -10.51 1.19
N LEU A 445 30.40 -9.83 1.61
CA LEU A 445 31.42 -9.29 0.72
C LEU A 445 32.10 -10.38 -0.11
N GLU A 446 32.47 -11.50 0.51
CA GLU A 446 33.08 -12.64 -0.16
C GLU A 446 32.14 -13.27 -1.21
N GLN A 447 30.87 -13.54 -0.84
CA GLN A 447 29.88 -14.05 -1.78
C GLN A 447 29.64 -13.10 -2.96
N MET A 448 29.64 -11.80 -2.73
CA MET A 448 29.49 -10.83 -3.82
C MET A 448 30.75 -10.75 -4.69
N ALA A 449 31.94 -10.87 -4.10
CA ALA A 449 33.21 -10.84 -4.82
C ALA A 449 33.35 -12.03 -5.78
N LEU A 450 33.02 -13.25 -5.33
CA LEU A 450 33.02 -14.45 -6.17
C LEU A 450 32.08 -14.29 -7.38
N ASN A 451 30.87 -13.77 -7.17
CA ASN A 451 29.93 -13.54 -8.27
C ASN A 451 30.43 -12.46 -9.25
N LYS A 452 31.19 -11.48 -8.75
CA LYS A 452 31.78 -10.43 -9.58
C LYS A 452 32.97 -10.95 -10.39
N GLU A 453 33.79 -11.82 -9.81
CA GLU A 453 34.89 -12.48 -10.51
C GLU A 453 34.36 -13.34 -11.67
N PHE A 454 33.33 -14.15 -11.42
CA PHE A 454 32.64 -14.91 -12.47
C PHE A 454 32.13 -14.01 -13.60
N ALA A 455 31.53 -12.85 -13.25
CA ALA A 455 31.05 -11.89 -14.24
C ALA A 455 32.18 -11.34 -15.11
N LEU A 456 33.32 -10.98 -14.51
CA LEU A 456 34.48 -10.48 -15.25
C LEU A 456 35.07 -11.54 -16.18
N GLU A 457 35.18 -12.79 -15.72
CA GLU A 457 35.68 -13.92 -16.51
C GLU A 457 34.83 -14.15 -17.77
N HIS A 458 33.50 -14.05 -17.62
CA HIS A 458 32.54 -14.28 -18.70
C HIS A 458 32.07 -13.00 -19.40
N LYS A 459 32.76 -11.86 -19.16
CA LYS A 459 32.49 -10.55 -19.77
C LYS A 459 31.07 -10.00 -19.53
N ILE A 460 30.39 -10.46 -18.47
CA ILE A 460 29.10 -9.90 -18.03
C ILE A 460 29.34 -8.47 -17.50
N PRO A 461 28.57 -7.45 -17.93
CA PRO A 461 28.70 -6.09 -17.42
C PRO A 461 28.56 -5.99 -15.90
N VAL A 462 29.46 -5.25 -15.25
CA VAL A 462 29.54 -5.12 -13.78
C VAL A 462 29.22 -3.72 -13.26
N ASP A 463 28.87 -2.79 -14.15
CA ASP A 463 28.68 -1.35 -13.89
C ASP A 463 27.23 -0.88 -14.09
N MET A 464 26.29 -1.81 -14.29
CA MET A 464 24.85 -1.52 -14.46
C MET A 464 24.20 -0.83 -13.24
N GLY A 465 24.82 -0.90 -12.07
CA GLY A 465 24.36 -0.21 -10.84
C GLY A 465 23.04 -0.74 -10.26
N TYR A 466 22.55 -1.88 -10.74
CA TYR A 466 21.31 -2.53 -10.31
C TYR A 466 21.59 -3.92 -9.73
N ALA A 467 20.91 -4.28 -8.64
CA ALA A 467 20.95 -5.63 -8.08
C ALA A 467 19.61 -6.00 -7.44
N VAL A 468 19.34 -7.29 -7.36
CA VAL A 468 18.21 -7.84 -6.60
C VAL A 468 18.76 -8.91 -5.67
N ALA A 469 18.36 -8.89 -4.40
CA ALA A 469 18.72 -9.95 -3.46
C ALA A 469 17.81 -11.18 -3.63
N PRO A 470 18.34 -12.41 -3.47
CA PRO A 470 17.53 -13.62 -3.43
C PRO A 470 16.34 -13.49 -2.47
N HIS A 471 15.15 -13.81 -2.96
CA HIS A 471 13.87 -13.69 -2.24
C HIS A 471 13.56 -12.28 -1.70
N HIS A 472 14.19 -11.23 -2.26
CA HIS A 472 14.12 -9.84 -1.79
C HIS A 472 14.57 -9.62 -0.33
N SER A 473 15.20 -10.63 0.26
CA SER A 473 15.59 -10.60 1.66
C SER A 473 16.65 -9.53 1.91
N GLY A 474 16.47 -8.77 2.98
CA GLY A 474 17.38 -7.70 3.37
C GLY A 474 17.22 -6.41 2.59
N VAL A 475 16.44 -6.39 1.49
CA VAL A 475 16.01 -5.13 0.84
C VAL A 475 14.97 -4.45 1.71
N TYR A 476 13.91 -5.19 2.05
CA TYR A 476 12.94 -4.83 3.07
C TYR A 476 12.38 -6.10 3.76
N PRO A 477 12.36 -6.18 5.11
CA PRO A 477 12.98 -5.25 6.05
C PRO A 477 14.49 -5.10 5.79
N VAL A 478 14.98 -3.88 5.96
CA VAL A 478 16.37 -3.52 5.61
C VAL A 478 17.36 -4.34 6.44
N HIS A 479 18.37 -4.90 5.75
CA HIS A 479 19.56 -5.49 6.36
C HIS A 479 20.77 -4.60 6.01
N GLN A 480 21.28 -3.86 7.00
CA GLN A 480 22.26 -2.79 6.75
C GLN A 480 23.55 -3.29 6.08
N GLN A 481 23.99 -4.51 6.41
CA GLN A 481 25.18 -5.14 5.83
C GLN A 481 25.02 -5.35 4.31
N LEU A 482 23.81 -5.68 3.84
CA LEU A 482 23.53 -5.85 2.41
C LEU A 482 23.80 -4.56 1.64
N TYR A 483 23.24 -3.43 2.10
CA TYR A 483 23.40 -2.12 1.45
C TYR A 483 24.86 -1.61 1.48
N LYS A 484 25.64 -2.00 2.49
CA LYS A 484 27.09 -1.69 2.53
C LYS A 484 27.86 -2.55 1.54
N ALA A 485 27.62 -3.87 1.54
CA ALA A 485 28.30 -4.81 0.66
C ALA A 485 28.01 -4.52 -0.81
N TRP A 486 26.76 -4.22 -1.16
CA TRP A 486 26.36 -3.81 -2.50
C TRP A 486 27.09 -2.57 -3.00
N ARG A 487 27.18 -1.51 -2.19
CA ARG A 487 27.94 -0.31 -2.57
C ARG A 487 29.42 -0.61 -2.74
N ARG A 488 30.00 -1.40 -1.84
CA ARG A 488 31.45 -1.68 -1.83
C ARG A 488 31.89 -2.58 -2.99
N VAL A 489 31.14 -3.63 -3.30
CA VAL A 489 31.56 -4.63 -4.30
C VAL A 489 31.07 -4.27 -5.70
N TRP A 490 29.82 -3.83 -5.82
CA TRP A 490 29.13 -3.67 -7.11
C TRP A 490 28.80 -2.21 -7.44
N ASN A 491 29.03 -1.26 -6.54
CA ASN A 491 28.60 0.13 -6.70
C ASN A 491 27.10 0.27 -7.01
N ILE A 492 26.26 -0.54 -6.35
CA ILE A 492 24.81 -0.52 -6.57
C ILE A 492 24.22 0.82 -6.16
N GLN A 493 23.36 1.34 -7.04
CA GLN A 493 22.59 2.56 -6.84
C GLN A 493 21.09 2.28 -6.86
N VAL A 494 20.66 1.16 -7.47
CA VAL A 494 19.25 0.77 -7.61
C VAL A 494 19.03 -0.67 -7.19
N THR A 495 17.92 -0.94 -6.54
CA THR A 495 17.39 -2.29 -6.34
C THR A 495 15.86 -2.26 -6.46
N SER A 496 15.23 -3.43 -6.39
CA SER A 496 13.77 -3.54 -6.37
C SER A 496 13.28 -4.57 -5.36
N THR A 497 12.06 -4.38 -4.88
CA THR A 497 11.42 -5.32 -3.95
C THR A 497 9.91 -5.30 -4.09
N GLU A 498 9.30 -6.46 -3.84
CA GLU A 498 7.85 -6.57 -3.67
C GLU A 498 7.39 -6.42 -2.22
N GLU A 499 8.32 -6.31 -1.26
CA GLU A 499 8.05 -6.39 0.18
C GLU A 499 7.73 -5.01 0.80
N TYR A 500 8.06 -3.88 0.16
CA TYR A 500 7.88 -2.55 0.76
C TYR A 500 6.61 -1.83 0.30
N PRO A 501 5.80 -1.23 1.23
CA PRO A 501 5.90 -1.37 2.69
C PRO A 501 5.33 -2.70 3.20
N HIS A 502 4.56 -3.41 2.36
CA HIS A 502 4.03 -4.75 2.58
C HIS A 502 3.93 -5.51 1.26
N LEU A 503 4.01 -6.84 1.32
CA LEU A 503 3.79 -7.71 0.16
C LEU A 503 2.38 -7.55 -0.43
N LYS A 504 1.36 -7.42 0.43
CA LYS A 504 -0.04 -7.27 0.04
C LYS A 504 -0.74 -6.17 0.86
N PRO A 505 -1.69 -5.43 0.26
CA PRO A 505 -2.06 -5.49 -1.16
C PRO A 505 -1.01 -4.82 -2.06
N ALA A 506 -0.82 -5.35 -3.28
CA ALA A 506 0.25 -4.90 -4.19
C ALA A 506 0.17 -3.41 -4.57
N ARG A 507 -1.03 -2.84 -4.62
CA ARG A 507 -1.27 -1.41 -4.91
C ARG A 507 -0.71 -0.44 -3.85
N TYR A 508 -0.31 -0.94 -2.68
CA TYR A 508 0.36 -0.11 -1.66
C TYR A 508 1.88 -0.13 -1.79
N ARG A 509 2.44 -0.95 -2.69
CA ARG A 509 3.88 -1.00 -2.91
C ARG A 509 4.38 0.33 -3.42
N LYS A 510 5.51 0.78 -2.87
CA LYS A 510 6.09 2.11 -3.12
C LYS A 510 7.60 2.01 -3.26
N GLY A 511 8.22 3.05 -3.77
CA GLY A 511 9.67 3.21 -3.71
C GLY A 511 10.12 3.75 -2.36
N LEU A 512 11.42 3.66 -2.10
CA LEU A 512 12.11 4.40 -1.04
C LEU A 512 13.57 4.65 -1.44
N ILE A 513 14.23 5.61 -0.79
CA ILE A 513 15.68 5.76 -0.87
C ILE A 513 16.26 5.46 0.51
N HIS A 514 17.13 4.45 0.58
CA HIS A 514 17.84 4.10 1.81
C HIS A 514 19.34 4.05 1.53
N ASN A 515 20.14 4.71 2.38
CA ASN A 515 21.60 4.71 2.23
C ASN A 515 22.10 5.16 0.84
N GLY A 516 21.34 6.01 0.14
CA GLY A 516 21.66 6.45 -1.22
C GLY A 516 21.36 5.41 -2.32
N ILE A 517 20.77 4.25 -1.98
CA ILE A 517 20.25 3.29 -2.95
C ILE A 517 18.75 3.54 -3.15
N MET A 518 18.35 3.71 -4.40
CA MET A 518 16.97 3.82 -4.85
C MET A 518 16.32 2.43 -4.90
N VAL A 519 15.27 2.22 -4.13
CA VAL A 519 14.51 0.96 -4.08
C VAL A 519 13.21 1.16 -4.84
N LEU A 520 12.98 0.38 -5.89
CA LEU A 520 11.77 0.46 -6.72
C LEU A 520 10.75 -0.62 -6.35
N PRO A 521 9.43 -0.32 -6.45
CA PRO A 521 8.40 -1.33 -6.20
C PRO A 521 8.35 -2.33 -7.36
N ARG A 522 8.44 -3.62 -7.04
CA ARG A 522 8.36 -4.73 -7.99
C ARG A 522 6.96 -5.34 -8.02
N GLN A 523 6.51 -5.79 -9.18
CA GLN A 523 5.18 -6.36 -9.43
C GLN A 523 5.27 -7.86 -9.72
N THR A 524 4.22 -8.57 -9.33
CA THR A 524 4.02 -9.99 -9.66
C THR A 524 3.27 -10.12 -10.98
N CYS A 525 3.55 -11.17 -11.75
CA CYS A 525 2.93 -11.39 -13.06
C CYS A 525 2.07 -12.66 -13.15
N GLY A 526 1.83 -13.36 -12.03
CA GLY A 526 1.12 -14.64 -12.02
C GLY A 526 1.98 -15.84 -12.44
N LEU A 527 3.25 -15.62 -12.78
CA LEU A 527 4.24 -16.68 -12.98
C LEU A 527 4.97 -16.96 -11.66
N PHE A 528 5.24 -18.23 -11.40
CA PHE A 528 5.81 -18.69 -10.13
C PHE A 528 7.28 -19.07 -10.30
N THR A 529 8.01 -19.18 -9.19
CA THR A 529 9.44 -19.50 -9.16
C THR A 529 9.76 -20.91 -9.68
N HIS A 530 8.82 -21.85 -9.53
CA HIS A 530 8.97 -23.22 -10.01
C HIS A 530 8.39 -23.36 -11.42
N THR A 531 8.90 -24.34 -12.18
CA THR A 531 8.36 -24.66 -13.50
C THR A 531 6.89 -25.05 -13.39
N ILE A 532 6.09 -24.38 -14.21
CA ILE A 532 4.67 -24.66 -14.38
C ILE A 532 4.46 -24.86 -15.87
N TYR A 533 3.87 -25.99 -16.23
CA TYR A 533 3.45 -26.25 -17.60
C TYR A 533 2.12 -25.55 -17.87
N TYR A 534 1.90 -25.12 -19.11
CA TYR A 534 0.71 -24.35 -19.51
C TYR A 534 -0.59 -25.05 -19.09
N LYS A 535 -0.66 -26.37 -19.31
CA LYS A 535 -1.82 -27.22 -18.97
C LYS A 535 -2.06 -27.35 -17.46
N GLU A 536 -1.03 -27.16 -16.65
CA GLU A 536 -1.02 -27.34 -15.20
C GLU A 536 -1.03 -26.00 -14.45
N TYR A 537 -1.15 -24.88 -15.17
CA TYR A 537 -1.22 -23.55 -14.58
C TYR A 537 -2.29 -23.52 -13.47
N PRO A 538 -2.03 -22.89 -12.31
CA PRO A 538 -3.01 -22.83 -11.22
C PRO A 538 -4.34 -22.21 -11.67
N GLY A 539 -5.42 -23.00 -11.61
CA GLY A 539 -6.74 -22.61 -12.13
C GLY A 539 -6.97 -22.91 -13.62
N GLY A 540 -5.97 -23.47 -14.29
CA GLY A 540 -5.95 -23.87 -15.70
C GLY A 540 -5.46 -22.76 -16.64
N PRO A 541 -5.17 -23.10 -17.91
CA PRO A 541 -4.66 -22.14 -18.91
C PRO A 541 -5.49 -20.86 -19.06
N LYS A 542 -6.81 -20.99 -18.92
CA LYS A 542 -7.75 -19.86 -19.05
C LYS A 542 -7.55 -18.78 -17.98
N GLU A 543 -7.03 -19.13 -16.80
CA GLU A 543 -6.77 -18.12 -15.75
C GLU A 543 -5.54 -17.27 -16.07
N LEU A 544 -4.52 -17.83 -16.72
CA LEU A 544 -3.40 -17.04 -17.26
C LEU A 544 -3.88 -16.08 -18.35
N ASP A 545 -4.65 -16.59 -19.32
CA ASP A 545 -5.26 -15.78 -20.38
C ASP A 545 -6.12 -14.64 -19.82
N LYS A 546 -6.94 -14.94 -18.81
CA LYS A 546 -7.79 -13.95 -18.14
C LYS A 546 -6.98 -12.88 -17.42
N SER A 547 -5.85 -13.23 -16.80
CA SER A 547 -4.94 -12.26 -16.20
C SER A 547 -4.37 -11.28 -17.24
N ILE A 548 -3.99 -11.81 -18.41
CA ILE A 548 -3.43 -11.05 -19.54
C ILE A 548 -4.50 -10.20 -20.25
N ARG A 549 -5.68 -10.74 -20.50
CA ARG A 549 -6.75 -10.14 -21.30
C ARG A 549 -7.77 -9.41 -20.43
N GLY A 550 -7.37 -8.25 -19.90
CA GLY A 550 -8.25 -7.40 -19.09
C GLY A 550 -8.25 -7.71 -17.59
N GLY A 551 -7.49 -8.72 -17.15
CA GLY A 551 -7.35 -9.11 -15.74
C GLY A 551 -6.25 -8.37 -14.98
N GLU A 552 -5.70 -9.03 -13.96
CA GLU A 552 -4.77 -8.43 -13.00
C GLU A 552 -3.48 -7.90 -13.65
N LEU A 553 -2.86 -8.67 -14.55
CA LEU A 553 -1.62 -8.27 -15.21
C LEU A 553 -1.84 -7.06 -16.14
N PHE A 554 -2.95 -7.08 -16.89
CA PHE A 554 -3.37 -5.92 -17.70
C PHE A 554 -3.58 -4.66 -16.85
N LEU A 555 -4.34 -4.79 -15.75
CA LEU A 555 -4.63 -3.66 -14.86
C LEU A 555 -3.38 -3.12 -14.17
N THR A 556 -2.42 -4.00 -13.89
CA THR A 556 -1.13 -3.58 -13.31
C THR A 556 -0.44 -2.59 -14.23
N VAL A 557 -0.32 -2.87 -15.53
CA VAL A 557 0.29 -1.93 -16.49
C VAL A 557 -0.61 -0.72 -16.72
N LEU A 558 -1.93 -0.91 -16.75
CA LEU A 558 -2.88 0.18 -16.97
C LEU A 558 -2.74 1.27 -15.90
N LEU A 559 -2.68 0.87 -14.63
CA LEU A 559 -2.78 1.76 -13.47
C LEU A 559 -1.41 2.23 -12.94
N ASN A 560 -0.30 1.58 -13.33
CA ASN A 560 1.04 1.94 -12.86
C ASN A 560 1.89 2.53 -13.99
N PRO A 561 2.39 3.77 -13.86
CA PRO A 561 3.31 4.37 -14.85
C PRO A 561 4.61 3.59 -15.07
N ILE A 562 5.05 2.84 -14.06
CA ILE A 562 6.27 2.03 -14.05
C ILE A 562 5.92 0.66 -13.48
N SER A 563 6.24 -0.41 -14.21
CA SER A 563 6.06 -1.81 -13.82
C SER A 563 7.36 -2.59 -14.01
N ILE A 564 7.91 -3.14 -12.93
CA ILE A 564 9.04 -4.06 -12.92
C ILE A 564 8.50 -5.44 -12.58
N PHE A 565 8.43 -6.34 -13.55
CA PHE A 565 7.91 -7.68 -13.33
C PHE A 565 8.99 -8.64 -12.86
N MET A 566 8.69 -9.38 -11.80
CA MET A 566 9.50 -10.50 -11.36
C MET A 566 9.15 -11.77 -12.12
N THR A 567 10.14 -12.35 -12.80
CA THR A 567 10.12 -13.70 -13.38
C THR A 567 11.41 -14.45 -13.04
N HIS A 568 11.46 -15.74 -13.33
CA HIS A 568 12.59 -16.61 -13.03
C HIS A 568 12.98 -17.41 -14.27
N LEU A 569 14.23 -17.88 -14.33
CA LEU A 569 14.75 -18.72 -15.43
C LEU A 569 13.81 -19.85 -15.83
N SER A 570 13.18 -20.52 -14.84
CA SER A 570 12.23 -21.63 -15.06
C SER A 570 11.00 -21.24 -15.88
N ASN A 571 10.64 -19.95 -15.94
CA ASN A 571 9.52 -19.44 -16.74
C ASN A 571 9.84 -19.36 -18.24
N TYR A 572 11.11 -19.48 -18.61
CA TYR A 572 11.60 -19.37 -19.97
C TYR A 572 12.16 -20.70 -20.51
N GLY A 573 12.31 -21.72 -19.67
CA GLY A 573 12.49 -23.10 -20.10
C GLY A 573 11.15 -23.78 -20.43
N ASN A 574 11.22 -24.99 -21.01
CA ASN A 574 10.06 -25.85 -21.29
C ASN A 574 8.95 -25.15 -22.12
N ASP A 575 7.78 -24.88 -21.52
CA ASP A 575 6.62 -24.27 -22.19
C ASP A 575 6.78 -22.75 -22.42
N ARG A 576 7.83 -22.12 -21.88
CA ARG A 576 8.18 -20.71 -22.08
C ARG A 576 7.04 -19.73 -21.73
N LEU A 577 6.36 -20.00 -20.61
CA LEU A 577 5.21 -19.18 -20.17
C LEU A 577 5.54 -17.69 -20.02
N GLY A 578 6.78 -17.34 -19.67
CA GLY A 578 7.24 -15.95 -19.65
C GLY A 578 7.10 -15.26 -21.00
N LEU A 579 7.58 -15.90 -22.07
CA LEU A 579 7.50 -15.38 -23.44
C LEU A 579 6.04 -15.22 -23.88
N TYR A 580 5.23 -16.26 -23.68
CA TYR A 580 3.79 -16.24 -23.98
C TYR A 580 3.09 -15.06 -23.29
N THR A 581 3.33 -14.90 -21.99
CA THR A 581 2.65 -13.92 -21.15
C THR A 581 2.90 -12.49 -21.64
N PHE A 582 4.16 -12.09 -21.83
CA PHE A 582 4.48 -10.70 -22.18
C PHE A 582 4.16 -10.33 -23.63
N VAL A 583 4.29 -11.28 -24.58
CA VAL A 583 3.88 -11.04 -25.97
C VAL A 583 2.37 -10.78 -26.06
N HIS A 584 1.57 -11.61 -25.39
CA HIS A 584 0.13 -11.45 -25.40
C HIS A 584 -0.33 -10.23 -24.59
N LEU A 585 0.34 -9.89 -23.49
CA LEU A 585 0.08 -8.67 -22.74
C LEU A 585 0.33 -7.41 -23.57
N ALA A 586 1.50 -7.30 -24.20
CA ALA A 586 1.85 -6.15 -25.04
C ALA A 586 0.85 -6.00 -26.20
N SER A 587 0.49 -7.11 -26.83
CA SER A 587 -0.44 -7.12 -27.96
C SER A 587 -1.84 -6.66 -27.53
N PHE A 588 -2.30 -7.12 -26.36
CA PHE A 588 -3.61 -6.74 -25.83
C PHE A 588 -3.65 -5.27 -25.41
N LEU A 589 -2.62 -4.78 -24.72
CA LEU A 589 -2.47 -3.35 -24.37
C LEU A 589 -2.49 -2.48 -25.63
N HIS A 590 -1.71 -2.83 -26.64
CA HIS A 590 -1.64 -2.09 -27.90
C HIS A 590 -2.99 -2.05 -28.63
N SER A 591 -3.74 -3.16 -28.60
CA SER A 591 -5.04 -3.29 -29.28
C SER A 591 -6.13 -2.43 -28.63
N TRP A 592 -6.12 -2.31 -27.30
CA TRP A 592 -7.22 -1.73 -26.53
C TRP A 592 -6.93 -0.37 -25.91
N THR A 593 -5.68 0.10 -25.97
CA THR A 593 -5.27 1.35 -25.34
C THR A 593 -4.37 2.19 -26.23
N ASN A 594 -4.37 3.49 -25.99
CA ASN A 594 -3.42 4.47 -26.54
C ASN A 594 -2.12 4.55 -25.73
N LEU A 595 -1.81 3.56 -24.90
CA LEU A 595 -0.60 3.55 -24.11
C LEU A 595 0.65 3.43 -24.99
N GLU A 596 1.67 4.20 -24.62
CA GLU A 596 3.00 4.15 -25.22
C GLU A 596 3.91 3.35 -24.28
N LEU A 597 4.35 2.17 -24.72
CA LEU A 597 5.12 1.25 -23.89
C LEU A 597 6.62 1.42 -24.15
N HIS A 598 7.41 1.56 -23.08
CA HIS A 598 8.85 1.75 -23.15
C HIS A 598 9.59 0.87 -22.15
N THR A 599 10.85 0.58 -22.42
CA THR A 599 11.79 0.03 -21.44
C THR A 599 12.93 1.02 -21.24
N LEU A 600 13.31 1.25 -19.98
CA LEU A 600 14.47 2.05 -19.61
C LEU A 600 15.44 1.19 -18.78
N PRO A 601 16.76 1.45 -18.88
CA PRO A 601 17.73 0.86 -17.97
C PRO A 601 17.35 1.15 -16.50
N PRO A 602 17.60 0.20 -15.56
CA PRO A 602 17.13 0.33 -14.18
C PRO A 602 17.48 1.65 -13.48
N LEU A 603 18.68 2.21 -13.73
CA LEU A 603 19.09 3.49 -13.15
C LEU A 603 18.25 4.67 -13.65
N GLN A 604 18.01 4.74 -14.96
CA GLN A 604 17.17 5.77 -15.56
C GLN A 604 15.71 5.60 -15.13
N LEU A 605 15.24 4.36 -15.06
CA LEU A 605 13.91 4.03 -14.57
C LEU A 605 13.71 4.50 -13.12
N ALA A 606 14.72 4.32 -12.26
CA ALA A 606 14.68 4.78 -10.88
C ALA A 606 14.59 6.30 -10.76
N HIS A 607 15.39 7.03 -11.55
CA HIS A 607 15.30 8.49 -11.59
C HIS A 607 13.93 8.95 -12.06
N LYS A 608 13.36 8.32 -13.09
CA LYS A 608 11.99 8.62 -13.57
C LYS A 608 10.95 8.34 -12.49
N TYR A 609 11.07 7.23 -11.76
CA TYR A 609 10.18 6.90 -10.65
C TYR A 609 10.15 8.00 -9.58
N PHE A 610 11.31 8.45 -9.09
CA PHE A 610 11.39 9.49 -8.06
C PHE A 610 11.24 10.93 -8.59
N GLN A 611 11.09 11.11 -9.90
CA GLN A 611 10.56 12.33 -10.52
C GLN A 611 9.03 12.33 -10.49
N LEU A 612 8.40 11.18 -10.78
CA LEU A 612 6.95 11.01 -10.72
C LEU A 612 6.40 11.00 -9.28
N PHE A 613 7.16 10.43 -8.34
CA PHE A 613 6.76 10.24 -6.95
C PHE A 613 7.80 10.81 -5.96
N PRO A 614 8.00 12.14 -5.93
CA PRO A 614 9.01 12.78 -5.08
C PRO A 614 8.78 12.58 -3.58
N GLU A 615 7.52 12.42 -3.15
CA GLU A 615 7.13 12.16 -1.77
C GLU A 615 7.55 10.78 -1.27
N GLN A 616 7.80 9.82 -2.17
CA GLN A 616 8.17 8.45 -1.83
C GLN A 616 9.68 8.26 -1.64
N ARG A 617 10.48 9.32 -1.72
CA ARG A 617 11.92 9.25 -1.45
C ARG A 617 12.23 8.86 -0.01
N ASN A 618 11.45 9.39 0.93
CA ASN A 618 11.67 9.14 2.35
C ASN A 618 10.98 7.81 2.74
N PRO A 619 11.68 6.92 3.45
CA PRO A 619 11.08 5.68 3.92
C PRO A 619 9.99 5.98 4.96
N LEU A 620 9.06 5.04 5.11
CA LEU A 620 8.08 4.96 6.19
C LEU A 620 8.17 3.54 6.75
N TRP A 621 9.01 3.39 7.77
CA TRP A 621 9.32 2.10 8.38
C TRP A 621 8.09 1.49 9.02
N GLN A 622 7.62 0.38 8.46
CA GLN A 622 6.57 -0.44 9.06
C GLN A 622 7.14 -1.34 10.12
N ASN A 623 6.29 -1.80 11.03
CA ASN A 623 6.61 -2.86 11.96
C ASN A 623 6.87 -4.19 11.22
N PRO A 624 8.11 -4.73 11.19
CA PRO A 624 8.40 -6.01 10.53
C PRO A 624 7.65 -7.19 11.15
N CYS A 625 7.12 -7.02 12.36
CA CYS A 625 6.50 -8.08 13.14
C CYS A 625 5.00 -8.25 12.87
N ASP A 626 4.36 -7.24 12.28
CA ASP A 626 2.95 -7.31 11.91
C ASP A 626 2.74 -8.07 10.58
N ASP A 627 3.82 -8.37 9.86
CA ASP A 627 3.82 -9.18 8.64
C ASP A 627 4.65 -10.47 8.83
N LYS A 628 4.01 -11.63 8.64
CA LYS A 628 4.66 -12.93 8.77
C LYS A 628 5.84 -13.07 7.80
N ARG A 629 5.68 -12.61 6.55
CA ARG A 629 6.72 -12.71 5.52
C ARG A 629 7.94 -11.89 5.91
N HIS A 630 7.73 -10.65 6.36
CA HIS A 630 8.81 -9.79 6.81
C HIS A 630 9.57 -10.40 7.98
N LYS A 631 8.87 -10.98 8.96
CA LYS A 631 9.49 -11.69 10.09
C LYS A 631 10.33 -12.88 9.62
N ASP A 632 9.84 -13.66 8.65
CA ASP A 632 10.54 -14.84 8.12
C ASP A 632 11.83 -14.49 7.37
N ILE A 633 11.91 -13.31 6.73
CA ILE A 633 13.09 -12.82 5.99
C ILE A 633 13.90 -11.76 6.77
N TRP A 634 13.62 -11.59 8.06
CA TRP A 634 14.39 -10.74 8.97
C TRP A 634 15.49 -11.56 9.64
N SER A 635 16.57 -10.89 10.09
CA SER A 635 17.65 -11.60 10.80
C SER A 635 17.11 -12.24 12.09
N LYS A 636 17.46 -13.50 12.34
CA LYS A 636 17.06 -14.25 13.55
C LYS A 636 17.56 -13.63 14.86
N GLU A 637 18.57 -12.77 14.80
CA GLU A 637 19.11 -12.03 15.95
C GLU A 637 18.20 -10.87 16.36
N LYS A 638 17.25 -10.48 15.50
CA LYS A 638 16.35 -9.37 15.74
C LYS A 638 15.02 -9.90 16.29
N THR A 639 14.50 -9.22 17.31
CA THR A 639 13.19 -9.51 17.90
C THR A 639 12.37 -8.25 18.04
N CYS A 640 11.06 -8.41 17.87
CA CYS A 640 10.02 -7.42 18.11
C CYS A 640 10.03 -6.93 19.57
N ASP A 641 10.48 -7.79 20.48
CA ASP A 641 10.49 -7.49 21.91
C ASP A 641 11.48 -6.38 22.28
N ARG A 642 12.39 -6.00 21.36
CA ARG A 642 13.29 -4.86 21.50
C ARG A 642 12.65 -3.51 21.15
N LEU A 643 11.45 -3.49 20.59
CA LEU A 643 10.76 -2.23 20.27
C LEU A 643 10.01 -1.71 21.50
N PRO A 644 9.97 -0.38 21.73
CA PRO A 644 9.27 0.18 22.87
C PRO A 644 7.76 0.00 22.77
N LYS A 645 7.15 -0.40 23.89
CA LYS A 645 5.70 -0.56 24.03
C LYS A 645 4.98 0.77 24.29
N PHE A 646 5.70 1.80 24.70
CA PHE A 646 5.15 3.14 24.88
C PHE A 646 6.21 4.24 24.71
N MET A 647 5.75 5.47 24.50
CA MET A 647 6.62 6.63 24.31
C MET A 647 6.14 7.83 25.12
N VAL A 648 7.07 8.55 25.73
CA VAL A 648 6.81 9.87 26.34
C VAL A 648 7.19 10.94 25.31
N VAL A 649 6.19 11.55 24.68
CA VAL A 649 6.38 12.37 23.48
C VAL A 649 6.65 13.85 23.75
N GLY A 650 6.51 14.29 25.01
CA GLY A 650 6.72 15.68 25.42
C GLY A 650 5.42 16.39 25.81
N PRO A 651 5.30 17.71 25.56
CA PRO A 651 6.32 18.61 24.99
C PRO A 651 7.50 18.88 25.93
N GLN A 652 8.51 19.60 25.44
CA GLN A 652 9.63 20.05 26.28
C GLN A 652 9.15 20.96 27.42
N LYS A 653 9.88 20.90 28.54
CA LYS A 653 9.74 21.76 29.73
C LYS A 653 8.51 21.49 30.61
N THR A 654 7.84 20.36 30.42
CA THR A 654 6.62 19.99 31.18
C THR A 654 6.85 18.95 32.29
N GLY A 655 8.10 18.57 32.55
CA GLY A 655 8.44 17.56 33.57
C GLY A 655 8.78 16.17 33.02
N THR A 656 8.92 16.03 31.70
CA THR A 656 9.23 14.77 31.01
C THR A 656 10.42 13.99 31.59
N THR A 657 11.49 14.67 32.04
CA THR A 657 12.66 13.99 32.64
C THR A 657 12.36 13.49 34.06
N ALA A 658 11.46 14.14 34.80
CA ALA A 658 11.01 13.65 36.10
C ALA A 658 10.22 12.35 35.92
N LEU A 659 9.23 12.36 35.02
CA LEU A 659 8.46 11.18 34.66
C LEU A 659 9.37 10.03 34.20
N TYR A 660 10.33 10.31 33.32
CA TYR A 660 11.33 9.33 32.87
C TYR A 660 12.06 8.66 34.04
N LEU A 661 12.55 9.43 35.02
CA LEU A 661 13.23 8.86 36.19
C LEU A 661 12.31 8.07 37.09
N PHE A 662 11.06 8.50 37.27
CA PHE A 662 10.09 7.77 38.09
C PHE A 662 9.68 6.45 37.42
N LEU A 663 9.54 6.42 36.10
CA LEU A 663 9.30 5.18 35.33
C LEU A 663 10.44 4.17 35.52
N LEU A 664 11.70 4.62 35.50
CA LEU A 664 12.87 3.76 35.71
C LEU A 664 12.96 3.15 37.12
N MET A 665 12.17 3.63 38.09
CA MET A 665 12.11 3.01 39.42
C MET A 665 11.30 1.71 39.40
N HIS A 666 10.47 1.48 38.38
CA HIS A 666 9.62 0.31 38.30
C HIS A 666 10.41 -0.91 37.74
N PRO A 667 10.41 -2.08 38.42
CA PRO A 667 11.25 -3.21 38.05
C PRO A 667 10.96 -3.80 36.64
N SER A 668 9.71 -3.71 36.18
CA SER A 668 9.27 -4.21 34.87
C SER A 668 9.37 -3.18 33.72
N ILE A 669 9.84 -1.96 33.98
CA ILE A 669 9.93 -0.88 32.99
C ILE A 669 11.39 -0.51 32.78
N SER A 670 11.83 -0.55 31.51
CA SER A 670 13.20 -0.22 31.11
C SER A 670 13.20 0.79 29.99
N SER A 671 14.11 1.77 30.05
CA SER A 671 14.26 2.76 28.98
C SER A 671 15.37 2.38 27.99
N ASN A 672 15.44 3.13 26.90
CA ASN A 672 16.60 3.17 26.01
C ASN A 672 17.93 3.48 26.73
N PHE A 673 19.03 3.01 26.14
CA PHE A 673 20.39 3.46 26.44
C PHE A 673 20.55 4.94 26.09
N PRO A 674 21.37 5.69 26.85
CA PRO A 674 21.59 7.09 26.60
C PRO A 674 22.39 7.33 25.32
N SER A 675 21.97 8.33 24.55
CA SER A 675 22.71 8.85 23.40
C SER A 675 23.81 9.81 23.87
N PRO A 676 25.03 9.74 23.31
CA PRO A 676 26.09 10.71 23.63
C PRO A 676 25.74 12.14 23.16
N LYS A 677 24.78 12.30 22.24
CA LYS A 677 24.38 13.60 21.67
C LYS A 677 23.08 14.14 22.26
N THR A 678 22.15 13.24 22.56
CA THR A 678 20.77 13.59 22.96
C THR A 678 20.40 13.09 24.35
N TYR A 679 21.39 12.59 25.10
CA TYR A 679 21.26 12.12 26.49
C TYR A 679 20.17 11.05 26.63
N GLU A 680 19.15 11.28 27.46
CA GLU A 680 18.05 10.32 27.63
C GLU A 680 17.16 10.16 26.40
N GLU A 681 17.22 11.07 25.41
CA GLU A 681 16.32 11.07 24.25
C GLU A 681 16.93 10.35 23.04
N VAL A 682 16.11 9.57 22.32
CA VAL A 682 16.53 8.90 21.08
C VAL A 682 16.38 9.83 19.87
N GLN A 683 15.31 10.63 19.83
CA GLN A 683 14.99 11.57 18.75
C GLN A 683 15.00 10.92 17.36
N PHE A 684 14.41 9.72 17.25
CA PHE A 684 14.34 8.95 16.01
C PHE A 684 13.30 9.54 15.06
N PHE A 685 12.04 9.67 15.49
CA PHE A 685 10.92 9.99 14.59
C PHE A 685 10.87 11.45 14.10
N ASN A 686 11.56 12.39 14.78
CA ASN A 686 11.49 13.83 14.49
C ASN A 686 12.77 14.42 13.86
N THR A 687 13.78 13.59 13.55
CA THR A 687 15.05 14.06 13.00
C THR A 687 15.54 13.19 11.85
N ASN A 688 16.66 13.57 11.22
CA ASN A 688 17.34 12.77 10.22
C ASN A 688 17.87 11.42 10.75
N ASN A 689 17.81 11.17 12.07
CA ASN A 689 18.07 9.84 12.61
C ASN A 689 17.10 8.79 12.05
N TYR A 690 15.87 9.17 11.67
CA TYR A 690 14.90 8.26 11.07
C TYR A 690 15.44 7.54 9.83
N GLN A 691 16.25 8.23 9.03
CA GLN A 691 16.86 7.70 7.81
C GLN A 691 17.91 6.61 8.08
N LYS A 692 18.35 6.44 9.33
CA LYS A 692 19.31 5.40 9.71
C LYS A 692 18.66 4.01 9.81
N GLY A 693 17.33 3.93 9.77
CA GLY A 693 16.57 2.69 9.73
C GLY A 693 16.24 2.11 11.11
N ILE A 694 15.45 1.04 11.09
CA ILE A 694 14.92 0.35 12.27
C ILE A 694 16.06 -0.20 13.15
N ASP A 695 17.12 -0.73 12.55
CA ASP A 695 18.25 -1.31 13.29
C ASP A 695 18.91 -0.28 14.21
N TRP A 696 19.16 0.93 13.68
CA TRP A 696 19.71 2.02 14.47
C TRP A 696 18.81 2.38 15.66
N TYR A 697 17.49 2.32 15.49
CA TYR A 697 16.55 2.56 16.57
C TYR A 697 16.55 1.44 17.61
N MET A 698 16.54 0.18 17.17
CA MET A 698 16.57 -0.99 18.06
C MET A 698 17.86 -1.08 18.88
N ASP A 699 18.99 -0.60 18.36
CA ASP A 699 20.27 -0.58 19.07
C ASP A 699 20.26 0.29 20.33
N PHE A 700 19.29 1.18 20.48
CA PHE A 700 19.06 1.91 21.72
C PHE A 700 18.41 1.07 22.81
N PHE A 701 17.85 -0.10 22.51
CA PHE A 701 17.08 -0.87 23.47
C PHE A 701 17.82 -2.16 23.87
N PRO A 702 17.77 -2.53 25.16
CA PRO A 702 18.35 -3.79 25.62
C PRO A 702 17.65 -4.97 24.94
N VAL A 703 18.39 -6.05 24.71
CA VAL A 703 17.79 -7.33 24.30
C VAL A 703 17.05 -7.88 25.53
N PRO A 704 15.73 -8.13 25.47
CA PRO A 704 15.01 -8.68 26.61
C PRO A 704 15.60 -10.04 26.98
N SER A 705 16.04 -10.19 28.23
CA SER A 705 16.28 -11.50 28.80
C SER A 705 14.94 -12.23 28.94
N ASN A 706 14.91 -13.56 28.78
CA ASN A 706 13.72 -14.41 28.92
C ASN A 706 13.00 -14.33 30.30
N MET A 707 13.37 -13.41 31.18
CA MET A 707 12.71 -13.16 32.46
C MET A 707 12.60 -11.64 32.78
N THR A 708 11.41 -11.28 33.24
CA THR A 708 10.94 -10.10 34.04
C THR A 708 10.84 -8.69 33.45
N MET A 709 11.51 -8.33 32.34
CA MET A 709 11.41 -6.96 31.79
C MET A 709 10.47 -6.88 30.58
N ASP A 710 9.21 -6.51 30.84
CA ASP A 710 8.16 -6.55 29.82
C ASP A 710 7.93 -5.21 29.11
N PHE A 711 8.34 -4.07 29.65
CA PHE A 711 7.94 -2.75 29.10
C PHE A 711 9.13 -1.87 28.78
N LEU A 712 9.53 -1.89 27.51
CA LEU A 712 10.49 -0.93 26.95
C LEU A 712 9.81 0.40 26.61
N PHE A 713 10.48 1.51 26.87
CA PHE A 713 10.01 2.84 26.46
C PHE A 713 11.14 3.77 26.05
N GLU A 714 10.77 4.84 25.34
CA GLU A 714 11.64 5.99 25.16
C GLU A 714 10.94 7.29 25.53
N LYS A 715 11.74 8.33 25.74
CA LYS A 715 11.26 9.69 25.94
C LYS A 715 11.98 10.61 24.96
N SER A 716 11.22 11.31 24.12
CA SER A 716 11.75 12.31 23.19
C SER A 716 10.77 13.47 23.10
N ALA A 717 11.05 14.55 23.84
CA ALA A 717 10.08 15.62 24.06
C ALA A 717 9.79 16.48 22.81
N ASN A 718 10.59 16.32 21.76
CA ASN A 718 10.40 16.95 20.45
C ASN A 718 9.45 16.17 19.54
N TYR A 719 8.98 14.99 19.93
CA TYR A 719 7.98 14.24 19.17
C TYR A 719 6.62 14.96 19.18
N PHE A 720 6.21 15.53 20.32
CA PHE A 720 4.90 16.15 20.47
C PHE A 720 4.60 17.26 19.43
N PRO A 721 5.48 18.26 19.22
CA PRO A 721 5.24 19.27 18.19
C PRO A 721 5.59 18.83 16.76
N SER A 722 6.28 17.69 16.57
CA SER A 722 6.71 17.24 15.25
C SER A 722 5.53 16.88 14.34
N GLU A 723 5.55 17.33 13.10
CA GLU A 723 4.54 17.00 12.08
C GLU A 723 4.66 15.56 11.59
N GLU A 724 5.88 15.04 11.48
CA GLU A 724 6.13 13.73 10.89
C GLU A 724 6.12 12.60 11.94
N ALA A 725 6.37 12.93 13.22
CA ALA A 725 6.56 11.92 14.24
C ALA A 725 5.33 11.03 14.48
N PRO A 726 4.07 11.54 14.53
CA PRO A 726 2.90 10.69 14.72
C PRO A 726 2.75 9.61 13.66
N GLN A 727 2.88 9.98 12.38
CA GLN A 727 2.77 9.04 11.25
C GLN A 727 3.89 7.99 11.28
N ARG A 728 5.14 8.44 11.47
CA ARG A 728 6.30 7.54 11.50
C ARG A 728 6.28 6.60 12.70
N ALA A 729 5.85 7.09 13.86
CA ALA A 729 5.68 6.30 15.07
C ALA A 729 4.57 5.26 14.89
N ALA A 730 3.41 5.65 14.34
CA ALA A 730 2.31 4.72 14.12
C ALA A 730 2.63 3.63 13.10
N ALA A 731 3.42 3.94 12.06
CA ALA A 731 3.87 2.93 11.09
C ALA A 731 4.76 1.85 11.74
N LEU A 732 5.71 2.24 12.59
CA LEU A 732 6.64 1.30 13.23
C LEU A 732 6.08 0.67 14.51
N LEU A 733 5.31 1.44 15.28
CA LEU A 733 4.82 1.13 16.62
C LEU A 733 3.30 1.37 16.74
N PRO A 734 2.46 0.71 15.91
CA PRO A 734 1.02 0.98 15.86
C PRO A 734 0.31 0.70 17.19
N LYS A 735 0.83 -0.25 17.98
CA LYS A 735 0.27 -0.68 19.27
C LYS A 735 0.86 0.07 20.46
N ALA A 736 1.79 1.01 20.25
CA ALA A 736 2.42 1.71 21.35
C ALA A 736 1.41 2.62 22.07
N LYS A 737 1.62 2.78 23.38
CA LYS A 737 0.92 3.80 24.18
C LYS A 737 1.70 5.12 24.12
N ILE A 738 0.99 6.24 24.07
CA ILE A 738 1.53 7.59 23.96
C ILE A 738 1.25 8.32 25.27
N ILE A 739 2.28 8.88 25.89
CA ILE A 739 2.17 9.69 27.11
C ILE A 739 2.65 11.11 26.81
N THR A 740 1.82 12.11 27.13
CA THR A 740 2.17 13.52 27.04
C THR A 740 1.86 14.25 28.34
N LEU A 741 2.57 15.33 28.63
CA LEU A 741 2.41 16.11 29.87
C LEU A 741 2.17 17.58 29.54
N LEU A 742 1.10 18.16 30.07
CA LEU A 742 0.74 19.55 29.83
C LEU A 742 0.84 20.38 31.12
N ILE A 743 1.44 21.56 31.02
CA ILE A 743 1.43 22.61 32.06
C ILE A 743 0.87 23.89 31.45
N ASN A 744 0.73 24.98 32.21
CA ASN A 744 0.35 26.27 31.63
C ASN A 744 1.29 26.63 30.45
N PRO A 745 0.77 26.88 29.24
CA PRO A 745 1.59 27.10 28.06
C PRO A 745 2.49 28.34 28.19
N SER A 746 2.07 29.33 28.98
CA SER A 746 2.88 30.51 29.30
C SER A 746 4.13 30.14 30.10
N ASP A 747 3.96 29.33 31.16
CA ASP A 747 5.07 28.85 32.00
C ASP A 747 6.00 27.93 31.20
N ARG A 748 5.43 27.10 30.33
CA ARG A 748 6.20 26.25 29.41
C ARG A 748 7.09 27.08 28.48
N ALA A 749 6.54 28.12 27.88
CA ALA A 749 7.27 29.04 27.00
C ALA A 749 8.39 29.76 27.76
N TYR A 750 8.12 30.26 28.96
CA TYR A 750 9.11 30.94 29.79
C TYR A 750 10.22 29.99 30.27
N SER A 751 9.86 28.77 30.67
CA SER A 751 10.82 27.73 31.04
C SER A 751 11.73 27.34 29.86
N TRP A 752 11.22 27.42 28.62
CA TRP A 752 12.02 27.22 27.41
C TRP A 752 12.99 28.38 27.19
N TYR A 753 12.54 29.63 27.29
CA TYR A 753 13.41 30.81 27.21
C TYR A 753 14.55 30.75 28.26
N GLN A 754 14.22 30.46 29.51
CA GLN A 754 15.21 30.32 30.59
C GLN A 754 16.16 29.14 30.37
N HIS A 755 15.68 28.08 29.71
CA HIS A 755 16.54 26.98 29.29
C HIS A 755 17.57 27.43 28.25
N GLN A 756 17.17 28.22 27.26
CA GLN A 756 18.07 28.74 26.24
C GLN A 756 19.10 29.71 26.84
N ARG A 757 18.69 30.60 27.75
CA ARG A 757 19.63 31.45 28.50
C ARG A 757 20.69 30.66 29.25
N ALA A 758 20.28 29.58 29.93
CA ALA A 758 21.20 28.72 30.67
C ALA A 758 22.15 27.89 29.78
N HIS A 759 21.91 27.85 28.47
CA HIS A 759 22.82 27.27 27.46
C HIS A 759 23.48 28.35 26.61
N GLU A 760 23.51 29.59 27.11
CA GLU A 760 24.21 30.72 26.50
C GLU A 760 23.75 31.03 25.06
N ASP A 761 22.47 30.78 24.77
CA ASP A 761 21.86 31.17 23.50
C ASP A 761 21.90 32.70 23.34
N HIS A 762 22.57 33.16 22.29
CA HIS A 762 22.83 34.59 22.07
C HIS A 762 21.54 35.42 22.02
N ALA A 763 20.50 34.93 21.34
CA ALA A 763 19.24 35.66 21.26
C ALA A 763 18.53 35.71 22.63
N ALA A 764 18.56 34.60 23.38
CA ALA A 764 17.96 34.55 24.71
C ALA A 764 18.70 35.43 25.74
N LEU A 765 20.02 35.62 25.59
CA LEU A 765 20.82 36.51 26.42
C LEU A 765 20.64 37.99 26.04
N GLN A 766 20.49 38.28 24.75
CA GLN A 766 20.37 39.64 24.22
C GLN A 766 19.00 40.27 24.46
N PHE A 767 17.92 39.48 24.32
CA PHE A 767 16.54 39.97 24.36
C PHE A 767 15.83 39.52 25.64
N THR A 768 14.96 40.38 26.18
CA THR A 768 14.09 40.00 27.29
C THR A 768 13.05 38.96 26.84
N PHE A 769 12.39 38.29 27.78
CA PHE A 769 11.36 37.33 27.40
C PHE A 769 10.20 38.00 26.66
N PHE A 770 9.82 39.22 27.06
CA PHE A 770 8.77 39.98 26.40
C PHE A 770 9.14 40.37 24.96
N ASP A 771 10.38 40.80 24.72
CA ASP A 771 10.88 41.10 23.37
C ASP A 771 10.79 39.88 22.44
N VAL A 772 11.14 38.70 22.97
CA VAL A 772 11.06 37.43 22.24
C VAL A 772 9.61 37.11 21.85
N ILE A 773 8.68 37.09 22.79
CA ILE A 773 7.30 36.63 22.53
C ILE A 773 6.50 37.64 21.69
N SER A 774 6.83 38.93 21.77
CA SER A 774 6.17 40.02 21.06
C SER A 774 6.83 40.39 19.72
N ALA A 775 7.86 39.65 19.30
CA ALA A 775 8.62 39.93 18.10
C ALA A 775 7.73 40.06 16.84
N LYS A 776 7.82 41.21 16.17
CA LYS A 776 7.02 41.58 15.00
C LYS A 776 7.52 40.92 13.70
N PRO A 777 6.70 40.87 12.64
CA PRO A 777 7.17 40.59 11.29
C PRO A 777 8.31 41.57 10.92
N GLY A 778 9.47 41.04 10.49
CA GLY A 778 10.68 41.84 10.21
C GLY A 778 11.75 41.85 11.32
N ALA A 779 11.47 41.27 12.49
CA ALA A 779 12.48 41.06 13.53
C ALA A 779 13.61 40.10 13.08
N PRO A 780 14.81 40.15 13.70
CA PRO A 780 15.92 39.26 13.35
C PRO A 780 15.53 37.78 13.35
N GLY A 781 16.08 37.01 12.39
CA GLY A 781 15.73 35.59 12.22
C GLY A 781 15.99 34.73 13.46
N SER A 782 17.07 35.03 14.21
CA SER A 782 17.38 34.35 15.48
C SER A 782 16.32 34.59 16.56
N LEU A 783 15.83 35.83 16.68
CA LEU A 783 14.78 36.21 17.62
C LEU A 783 13.45 35.52 17.25
N ARG A 784 13.08 35.53 15.96
CA ARG A 784 11.89 34.85 15.43
C ARG A 784 11.95 33.33 15.63
N SER A 785 13.12 32.72 15.45
CA SER A 785 13.34 31.30 15.70
C SER A 785 13.14 30.97 17.19
N LEU A 786 13.70 31.78 18.09
CA LEU A 786 13.51 31.62 19.53
C LEU A 786 12.04 31.80 19.94
N GLN A 787 11.37 32.83 19.42
CA GLN A 787 9.94 33.07 19.60
C GLN A 787 9.12 31.83 19.21
N SER A 788 9.34 31.31 18.00
CA SER A 788 8.62 30.12 17.51
C SER A 788 8.81 28.91 18.44
N ARG A 789 10.04 28.65 18.90
CA ARG A 789 10.33 27.53 19.82
C ARG A 789 9.73 27.73 21.22
N CYS A 790 9.59 28.97 21.68
CA CYS A 790 8.85 29.32 22.90
C CYS A 790 7.34 29.07 22.72
N LEU A 791 6.75 29.59 21.64
CA LEU A 791 5.29 29.70 21.50
C LEU A 791 4.62 28.46 20.90
N ILE A 792 5.12 27.97 19.76
CA ILE A 792 4.45 26.95 18.94
C ILE A 792 4.23 25.63 19.68
N PRO A 793 5.20 25.06 20.44
CA PRO A 793 4.94 23.81 21.14
C PRO A 793 3.96 23.93 22.32
N GLY A 794 3.50 25.15 22.66
CA GLY A 794 2.40 25.42 23.58
C GLY A 794 1.01 25.31 22.95
N LEU A 795 0.91 25.12 21.63
CA LEU A 795 -0.35 24.96 20.89
C LEU A 795 -0.90 23.52 21.02
N TYR A 796 -1.26 23.15 22.24
CA TYR A 796 -1.50 21.75 22.61
C TYR A 796 -2.62 21.07 21.82
N SER A 797 -3.75 21.75 21.58
CA SER A 797 -4.87 21.18 20.82
C SER A 797 -4.46 20.77 19.41
N THR A 798 -3.75 21.65 18.70
CA THR A 798 -3.22 21.39 17.36
C THR A 798 -2.29 20.18 17.31
N HIS A 799 -1.46 20.01 18.35
CA HIS A 799 -0.51 18.92 18.41
C HIS A 799 -1.19 17.60 18.78
N LEU A 800 -2.11 17.61 19.75
CA LEU A 800 -2.89 16.45 20.15
C LEU A 800 -3.76 15.90 19.01
N GLU A 801 -4.46 16.77 18.27
CA GLU A 801 -5.27 16.35 17.12
C GLU A 801 -4.42 15.57 16.09
N ARG A 802 -3.17 16.00 15.83
CA ARG A 802 -2.25 15.26 14.95
C ARG A 802 -1.88 13.88 15.47
N TRP A 803 -1.67 13.73 16.78
CA TRP A 803 -1.43 12.40 17.36
C TRP A 803 -2.67 11.52 17.30
N LEU A 804 -3.85 12.10 17.53
CA LEU A 804 -5.14 11.42 17.49
C LEU A 804 -5.58 11.02 16.07
N THR A 805 -4.98 11.61 15.02
CA THR A 805 -5.13 11.12 13.63
C THR A 805 -4.60 9.69 13.46
N TYR A 806 -3.56 9.31 14.21
CA TYR A 806 -2.85 8.04 14.01
C TYR A 806 -2.96 7.06 15.19
N TYR A 807 -3.22 7.56 16.38
CA TYR A 807 -3.41 6.75 17.59
C TYR A 807 -4.83 6.91 18.11
N HIS A 808 -5.44 5.79 18.51
CA HIS A 808 -6.74 5.84 19.18
C HIS A 808 -6.63 6.60 20.51
N ALA A 809 -7.72 7.27 20.91
CA ALA A 809 -7.77 8.03 22.16
C ALA A 809 -7.39 7.19 23.40
N ASN A 810 -7.74 5.90 23.42
CA ASN A 810 -7.39 4.97 24.50
C ASN A 810 -5.89 4.59 24.54
N GLN A 811 -5.12 4.91 23.50
CA GLN A 811 -3.67 4.77 23.47
C GLN A 811 -2.96 6.06 23.88
N VAL A 812 -3.67 7.15 24.21
CA VAL A 812 -3.06 8.44 24.56
C VAL A 812 -3.41 8.82 26.00
N LEU A 813 -2.39 8.98 26.85
CA LEU A 813 -2.52 9.50 28.21
C LEU A 813 -2.01 10.95 28.27
N ILE A 814 -2.86 11.85 28.76
CA ILE A 814 -2.54 13.27 28.97
C ILE A 814 -2.40 13.52 30.47
N ILE A 815 -1.18 13.80 30.91
CA ILE A 815 -0.83 14.05 32.31
C ILE A 815 -0.90 15.55 32.63
N ASP A 816 -1.51 15.91 33.76
CA ASP A 816 -1.35 17.24 34.35
C ASP A 816 0.07 17.37 34.94
N GLY A 817 0.93 18.13 34.27
CA GLY A 817 2.31 18.33 34.72
C GLY A 817 2.40 19.14 36.02
N HIS A 818 1.36 19.90 36.40
CA HIS A 818 1.29 20.53 37.71
C HIS A 818 1.10 19.46 38.80
N GLN A 819 0.20 18.50 38.57
CA GLN A 819 -0.01 17.38 39.50
C GLN A 819 1.23 16.50 39.62
N LEU A 820 1.95 16.22 38.53
CA LEU A 820 3.23 15.49 38.61
C LEU A 820 4.25 16.22 39.50
N ARG A 821 4.23 17.56 39.52
CA ARG A 821 5.11 18.36 40.37
C ARG A 821 4.70 18.32 41.84
N THR A 822 3.41 18.32 42.15
CA THR A 822 2.90 18.45 43.53
C THR A 822 2.61 17.10 44.19
N ASP A 823 2.12 16.14 43.43
CA ASP A 823 1.72 14.79 43.85
C ASP A 823 2.07 13.76 42.75
N PRO A 824 3.36 13.43 42.59
CA PRO A 824 3.80 12.48 41.58
C PRO A 824 3.30 11.05 41.83
N ALA A 825 2.99 10.67 43.08
CA ALA A 825 2.58 9.31 43.39
C ALA A 825 1.23 8.96 42.74
N THR A 826 0.25 9.87 42.80
CA THR A 826 -1.04 9.71 42.12
C THR A 826 -0.88 9.61 40.60
N VAL A 827 -0.07 10.48 40.00
CA VAL A 827 0.21 10.44 38.55
C VAL A 827 0.86 9.12 38.16
N MET A 828 1.81 8.62 38.95
CA MET A 828 2.47 7.35 38.66
C MET A 828 1.54 6.13 38.83
N ASP A 829 0.55 6.18 39.71
CA ASP A 829 -0.50 5.15 39.79
C ASP A 829 -1.38 5.15 38.53
N GLU A 830 -1.78 6.33 38.02
CA GLU A 830 -2.49 6.47 36.75
C GLU A 830 -1.68 5.93 35.57
N VAL A 831 -0.38 6.26 35.51
CA VAL A 831 0.53 5.76 34.47
C VAL A 831 0.63 4.23 34.53
N GLN A 832 0.76 3.62 35.71
CA GLN A 832 0.81 2.17 35.84
C GLN A 832 -0.48 1.50 35.35
N LYS A 833 -1.64 2.02 35.75
CA LYS A 833 -2.97 1.55 35.28
C LYS A 833 -3.12 1.70 33.77
N PHE A 834 -2.74 2.86 33.23
CA PHE A 834 -2.79 3.11 31.80
C PHE A 834 -1.88 2.15 31.02
N LEU A 835 -0.67 1.86 31.51
CA LEU A 835 0.25 0.91 30.88
C LEU A 835 -0.22 -0.54 31.05
N GLY A 836 -0.95 -0.86 32.12
CA GLY A 836 -1.34 -2.22 32.48
C GLY A 836 -0.13 -3.03 32.97
N VAL A 837 0.82 -2.38 33.63
CA VAL A 837 2.05 -3.00 34.13
C VAL A 837 1.79 -3.67 35.48
N THR A 838 2.40 -4.84 35.70
CA THR A 838 2.28 -5.59 36.96
C THR A 838 3.63 -6.15 37.40
N PRO A 839 3.94 -6.21 38.71
CA PRO A 839 3.16 -5.68 39.84
C PRO A 839 3.27 -4.16 39.95
N HIS A 840 2.29 -3.49 40.60
CA HIS A 840 2.37 -2.04 40.83
C HIS A 840 3.41 -1.70 41.90
N LEU A 841 4.22 -0.68 41.64
CA LEU A 841 5.11 -0.02 42.60
C LEU A 841 4.35 1.06 43.39
N ASN A 842 4.53 1.05 44.72
CA ASN A 842 3.99 2.09 45.60
C ASN A 842 4.90 3.33 45.61
N TYR A 843 4.61 4.28 44.72
CA TYR A 843 5.40 5.50 44.61
C TYR A 843 5.32 6.42 45.83
N SER A 844 4.27 6.33 46.65
CA SER A 844 4.17 7.09 47.91
C SER A 844 5.22 6.67 48.94
N GLN A 845 5.75 5.45 48.83
CA GLN A 845 6.86 4.95 49.66
C GLN A 845 8.22 5.13 48.99
N ALA A 846 8.25 5.30 47.67
CA ALA A 846 9.48 5.38 46.89
C ALA A 846 9.92 6.82 46.56
N LEU A 847 9.01 7.79 46.72
CA LEU A 847 9.26 9.22 46.48
C LEU A 847 9.13 10.00 47.79
N THR A 848 9.94 11.03 47.95
CA THR A 848 9.84 11.99 49.06
C THR A 848 10.10 13.41 48.57
N PHE A 849 9.49 14.41 49.21
CA PHE A 849 9.72 15.81 48.89
C PHE A 849 11.01 16.30 49.54
N ASP A 850 11.93 16.84 48.74
CA ASP A 850 13.19 17.41 49.24
C ASP A 850 13.05 18.94 49.33
N PRO A 851 13.05 19.53 50.54
CA PRO A 851 12.84 20.98 50.72
C PRO A 851 13.98 21.84 50.13
N GLN A 852 15.21 21.32 50.10
CA GLN A 852 16.34 22.07 49.56
C GLN A 852 16.27 22.14 48.03
N LYS A 853 15.86 21.03 47.41
CA LYS A 853 15.61 20.97 45.97
C LYS A 853 14.33 21.72 45.59
N GLY A 854 13.30 21.66 46.44
CA GLY A 854 11.96 22.17 46.17
C GLY A 854 11.13 21.27 45.24
N PHE A 855 11.51 20.01 45.10
CA PHE A 855 10.86 19.03 44.22
C PHE A 855 10.87 17.64 44.86
N TRP A 856 9.99 16.76 44.37
CA TRP A 856 10.00 15.34 44.72
C TRP A 856 11.23 14.63 44.12
N CYS A 857 11.82 13.75 44.93
CA CYS A 857 13.01 12.98 44.63
C CYS A 857 12.82 11.51 44.98
N GLN A 858 13.64 10.63 44.42
CA GLN A 858 13.65 9.23 44.79
C GLN A 858 14.19 9.07 46.22
N LEU A 859 13.46 8.33 47.05
CA LEU A 859 13.91 7.93 48.38
C LEU A 859 14.86 6.72 48.27
N LEU A 860 16.03 6.83 48.88
CA LEU A 860 17.03 5.76 48.99
C LEU A 860 17.11 5.23 50.43
N GLU A 861 17.78 4.09 50.59
CA GLU A 861 18.07 3.52 51.90
C GLU A 861 18.81 4.51 52.82
N GLY A 862 18.41 4.50 54.10
CA GLY A 862 18.93 5.41 55.12
C GLY A 862 18.40 6.84 55.03
N GLY A 863 17.28 7.09 54.34
CA GLY A 863 16.62 8.40 54.28
C GLY A 863 17.28 9.40 53.31
N ARG A 864 18.25 8.95 52.50
CA ARG A 864 18.93 9.78 51.49
C ARG A 864 18.02 10.01 50.28
N THR A 865 18.13 11.17 49.63
CA THR A 865 17.35 11.52 48.43
C THR A 865 18.22 11.51 47.19
N LYS A 866 17.68 10.96 46.08
CA LYS A 866 18.25 11.07 44.74
C LYS A 866 17.38 11.98 43.89
N CYS A 867 17.76 13.25 43.83
CA CYS A 867 17.05 14.28 43.10
C CYS A 867 17.52 14.42 41.65
N LEU A 868 16.68 15.03 40.81
CA LEU A 868 17.08 15.47 39.47
C LEU A 868 18.25 16.48 39.53
N GLY A 869 19.12 16.43 38.51
CA GLY A 869 20.30 17.29 38.40
C GLY A 869 20.00 18.80 38.39
N LYS A 870 21.04 19.63 38.52
CA LYS A 870 20.94 21.11 38.62
C LYS A 870 20.21 21.77 37.43
N SER A 871 20.24 21.14 36.25
CA SER A 871 19.56 21.61 35.04
C SER A 871 18.03 21.43 35.06
N LYS A 872 17.47 20.77 36.08
CA LYS A 872 16.02 20.51 36.24
C LYS A 872 15.54 21.20 37.52
N GLY A 873 14.46 21.97 37.42
CA GLY A 873 14.01 22.83 38.52
C GLY A 873 14.93 24.03 38.75
N ARG A 874 15.41 24.69 37.68
CA ARG A 874 16.25 25.88 37.79
C ARG A 874 15.51 26.99 38.54
N LYS A 875 16.21 27.71 39.40
CA LYS A 875 15.73 28.95 40.03
C LYS A 875 16.01 30.10 39.08
N TYR A 876 14.98 30.80 38.64
CA TYR A 876 15.06 31.99 37.80
C TYR A 876 13.98 33.00 38.24
N PRO A 877 14.13 34.29 37.91
CA PRO A 877 13.16 35.31 38.28
C PRO A 877 11.73 34.96 37.82
N PRO A 878 10.68 35.39 38.54
CA PRO A 878 9.30 35.30 38.07
C PRO A 878 9.12 35.95 36.69
N MET A 879 8.14 35.48 35.92
CA MET A 879 7.80 36.06 34.63
C MET A 879 7.28 37.48 34.80
N GLU A 880 7.67 38.39 33.88
CA GLU A 880 7.19 39.76 33.87
C GLU A 880 5.64 39.81 33.70
N PRO A 881 4.91 40.67 34.44
CA PRO A 881 3.45 40.76 34.35
C PRO A 881 2.94 41.04 32.94
N GLN A 882 3.64 41.89 32.18
CA GLN A 882 3.29 42.20 30.78
C GLN A 882 3.41 40.99 29.86
N ALA A 883 4.43 40.14 30.07
CA ALA A 883 4.61 38.92 29.31
C ALA A 883 3.53 37.89 29.65
N HIS A 884 3.16 37.78 30.92
CA HIS A 884 2.06 36.93 31.35
C HIS A 884 0.73 37.35 30.73
N ALA A 885 0.41 38.65 30.76
CA ALA A 885 -0.82 39.18 30.14
C ALA A 885 -0.87 38.94 28.62
N TYR A 886 0.27 39.15 27.93
CA TYR A 886 0.39 38.87 26.50
C TYR A 886 0.15 37.39 26.18
N LEU A 887 0.77 36.46 26.92
CA LEU A 887 0.65 35.03 26.67
C LEU A 887 -0.73 34.49 27.02
N SER A 888 -1.36 34.96 28.09
CA SER A 888 -2.74 34.58 28.43
C SER A 888 -3.71 34.99 27.30
N LYS A 889 -3.52 36.18 26.70
CA LYS A 889 -4.27 36.58 25.50
C LYS A 889 -3.93 35.72 24.28
N TYR A 890 -2.65 35.47 24.03
CA TYR A 890 -2.17 34.69 22.88
C TYR A 890 -2.71 33.25 22.88
N TYR A 891 -2.67 32.56 24.02
CA TYR A 891 -3.11 31.17 24.15
C TYR A 891 -4.61 31.00 24.40
N ARG A 892 -5.38 32.08 24.58
CA ARG A 892 -6.80 32.02 24.96
C ARG A 892 -7.60 31.09 24.06
N GLU A 893 -7.60 31.33 22.75
CA GLU A 893 -8.36 30.52 21.79
C GLU A 893 -7.84 29.08 21.75
N HIS A 894 -6.52 28.88 21.83
CA HIS A 894 -5.92 27.55 21.86
C HIS A 894 -6.30 26.74 23.11
N ASN A 895 -6.44 27.40 24.27
CA ASN A 895 -6.89 26.80 25.52
C ASN A 895 -8.38 26.44 25.46
N VAL A 896 -9.21 27.26 24.82
CA VAL A 896 -10.62 26.95 24.56
C VAL A 896 -10.74 25.71 23.66
N GLU A 897 -9.96 25.65 22.57
CA GLU A 897 -9.95 24.49 21.69
C GLU A 897 -9.42 23.23 22.39
N LEU A 898 -8.41 23.36 23.25
CA LEU A 898 -7.93 22.25 24.09
C LEU A 898 -9.03 21.76 25.03
N SER A 899 -9.78 22.67 25.66
CA SER A 899 -10.90 22.30 26.53
C SER A 899 -11.99 21.54 25.77
N LYS A 900 -12.34 21.99 24.57
CA LYS A 900 -13.32 21.31 23.71
C LYS A 900 -12.83 19.91 23.32
N LEU A 901 -11.55 19.78 22.96
CA LEU A 901 -10.93 18.50 22.63
C LEU A 901 -10.96 17.54 23.82
N LEU A 902 -10.51 17.97 25.00
CA LEU A 902 -10.51 17.13 26.21
C LEU A 902 -11.93 16.69 26.58
N HIS A 903 -12.92 17.59 26.45
CA HIS A 903 -14.32 17.25 26.67
C HIS A 903 -14.82 16.20 25.67
N ARG A 904 -14.49 16.33 24.38
CA ARG A 904 -14.81 15.33 23.34
C ARG A 904 -14.21 13.96 23.65
N LEU A 905 -13.01 13.93 24.24
CA LEU A 905 -12.33 12.71 24.66
C LEU A 905 -12.81 12.15 26.01
N GLY A 906 -13.72 12.84 26.71
CA GLY A 906 -14.20 12.44 28.04
C GLY A 906 -13.14 12.57 29.14
N LEU A 907 -12.13 13.43 28.95
CA LEU A 907 -11.02 13.62 29.89
C LEU A 907 -11.23 14.81 30.82
N PRO A 908 -10.77 14.74 32.09
CA PRO A 908 -10.82 15.88 33.00
C PRO A 908 -9.89 17.01 32.55
N LEU A 909 -10.28 18.24 32.82
CA LEU A 909 -9.45 19.42 32.53
C LEU A 909 -8.30 19.53 33.55
N PRO A 910 -7.04 19.71 33.10
CA PRO A 910 -5.92 20.04 33.99
C PRO A 910 -6.24 21.23 34.89
N SER A 911 -5.68 21.23 36.10
CA SER A 911 -5.86 22.29 37.11
C SER A 911 -5.57 23.68 36.53
N TRP A 912 -4.41 23.85 35.91
CA TRP A 912 -3.99 25.10 35.28
C TRP A 912 -4.94 25.58 34.16
N LEU A 913 -5.56 24.66 33.42
CA LEU A 913 -6.46 25.00 32.31
C LEU A 913 -7.79 25.51 32.86
N ARG A 914 -8.31 24.90 33.93
CA ARG A 914 -9.51 25.38 34.62
C ARG A 914 -9.32 26.80 35.14
N GLU A 915 -8.17 27.07 35.76
CA GLU A 915 -7.83 28.42 36.26
C GLU A 915 -7.74 29.45 35.13
N GLU A 916 -7.06 29.14 34.02
CA GLU A 916 -6.95 30.06 32.88
C GLU A 916 -8.31 30.34 32.22
N LEU A 917 -9.20 29.34 32.12
CA LEU A 917 -10.54 29.52 31.54
C LEU A 917 -11.50 30.24 32.48
N GLN A 918 -11.27 30.22 33.80
CA GLN A 918 -12.06 30.99 34.77
C GLN A 918 -11.77 32.49 34.69
N LYS A 919 -10.54 32.90 34.32
CA LYS A 919 -10.18 34.31 34.07
C LYS A 919 -10.93 34.94 32.88
N VAL A 920 -11.68 34.12 32.13
CA VAL A 920 -12.45 34.52 30.94
C VAL A 920 -13.89 34.92 31.29
N ARG A 921 -14.37 34.63 32.51
CA ARG A 921 -15.73 34.96 32.95
C ARG A 921 -15.85 36.35 33.54
#